data_AF-A0A2E8IYQ6-F1
#
_entry.id   AF-A0A2E8IYQ6-F1
#
_cell.length_a   1.000
_cell.length_b   1.000
_cell.length_c   1.000
_cell.angle_alpha   90.00
_cell.angle_beta   90.00
_cell.angle_gamma   90.00
#
_symmetry.space_group_name_H-M   'P 1'
#
loop_
_entity.id
_entity.type
_entity.pdbx_description
1 polymer ?
#
loop_
_entity_poly.entity_id
_entity_poly.type
_entity_poly.pdbx_seq_one_letter_code
_entity_poly.pdbx_strand_id
1 'polypeptide(L)'
;MEIPLSEPGQWVAEVFVTDLEGLDSQSVYQNVSIVAPLEKDVVISFQWDEPIEGTSDGTLNGVLIHRFTETCAIEYRPKYQSPTLDVIGVVTTQTGEFTMTFDTDNINTNGTIYATCGLFSTSSDMVMVNLPVPPEPAGDSDLDGILDDVDQCNDTPQGEPVYQSGCSDSELDDDMDNVYNDKDQCPDTPSGELVDSNGCALSQKDTDGDGVSNADDNCPNTPSGESVDQDGCSNSQRDSDNDGIFNNVDQCPNTPQGESVDEFGCSDSQKEEPTPTRPKILALHGGGETASGLQFQQGMQDLMDALPGFDFVFGSTPESGNVWIKDPPGGKGEPTTDPDWADLSISYLDQMVIDNGPFYGILGYSQGAAMVPVYLANTANTFDKALMYNGYLPTTHEGLIDTIDAVAPFSISAMIFSGENDDNFKNLAPALANKFTNSLDVHSPTADHHLPYQSDSTFDTIVDFILDGLQPFEKEDSWLCQDGQGDWVKDLNGEGNSYTANTRGAGQSGGGGGSGPWFQCDVSVTMTNSEMQINSNAIPNHNWLSAFAANADEQDMDWTIPLNPVEDTSGGHNSANCPAANGAYECAPDRGAVAVAVNGVPIFGPEEGPGGDAVALEYLYFNEDRQPIDLGYCGAHNGPAGVHYHYDAMCQFWDDPNGETIVNYDYTDLDSTTHSPIIGWAFDGYPIYAMYGWDENGQVIPLKSSYEVERTSEGGDQGYNGIDDWNYVNGMGDLDQCNGRFAATPEYPEGTYYYVSTPISGSSKTVVNTDGDTVPMIGFPYFLLCYHGVADMSNANSGGGGGGGGGGGPPGGQAMVLYEHMPELLEETRDLNFDFKKLLWNSSYLWLAIIGLVLFFHKRK
;
A
#
# COMPACT_ATOMS: atom_id res chain seq x y z
N MET A 1 6.25 -139.40 -9.56
CA MET A 1 6.82 -138.61 -8.46
C MET A 1 6.65 -137.17 -8.87
N GLU A 2 5.71 -136.46 -8.23
CA GLU A 2 5.46 -135.05 -8.51
C GLU A 2 6.67 -134.25 -8.03
N ILE A 3 7.36 -133.58 -8.94
CA ILE A 3 8.35 -132.59 -8.52
C ILE A 3 7.53 -131.50 -7.79
N PRO A 4 7.80 -131.17 -6.52
CA PRO A 4 7.07 -130.12 -5.83
C PRO A 4 7.38 -128.80 -6.53
N LEU A 5 6.53 -128.43 -7.49
CA LEU A 5 6.63 -127.20 -8.27
C LEU A 5 6.57 -125.95 -7.38
N SER A 6 6.25 -126.10 -6.09
CA SER A 6 6.23 -125.05 -5.08
C SER A 6 7.58 -124.74 -4.42
N GLU A 7 8.62 -125.55 -4.64
CA GLU A 7 9.95 -125.35 -4.05
C GLU A 7 11.02 -125.19 -5.15
N PRO A 8 11.31 -123.95 -5.58
CA PRO A 8 12.34 -123.71 -6.59
C PRO A 8 13.73 -124.13 -6.09
N GLY A 9 14.52 -124.75 -6.98
CA GLY A 9 15.83 -125.32 -6.66
C GLY A 9 16.37 -126.25 -7.76
N GLN A 10 17.56 -126.81 -7.53
CA GLN A 10 18.13 -127.87 -8.38
C GLN A 10 17.68 -129.24 -7.86
N TRP A 11 17.02 -130.00 -8.72
CA TRP A 11 16.52 -131.34 -8.43
C TRP A 11 17.13 -132.34 -9.41
N VAL A 12 17.17 -133.62 -9.02
CA VAL A 12 17.58 -134.72 -9.91
C VAL A 12 16.39 -135.65 -10.09
N ALA A 13 15.86 -135.73 -11.31
CA ALA A 13 14.73 -136.60 -11.64
C ALA A 13 15.25 -137.94 -12.16
N GLU A 14 14.81 -139.04 -11.56
CA GLU A 14 15.07 -140.40 -12.01
C GLU A 14 13.95 -140.86 -12.96
N VAL A 15 14.30 -141.33 -14.16
CA VAL A 15 13.35 -141.83 -15.16
C VAL A 15 13.70 -143.26 -15.53
N PHE A 16 12.78 -144.18 -15.29
CA PHE A 16 12.82 -145.55 -15.78
C PHE A 16 11.48 -145.88 -16.43
N VAL A 17 11.46 -146.93 -17.26
CA VAL A 17 10.25 -147.38 -17.95
C VAL A 17 9.91 -148.77 -17.45
N THR A 18 8.72 -148.92 -16.91
CA THR A 18 8.19 -150.23 -16.50
C THR A 18 7.47 -150.88 -17.68
N ASP A 19 7.78 -152.13 -17.99
CA ASP A 19 6.99 -152.89 -18.98
C ASP A 19 5.65 -153.40 -18.41
N LEU A 20 4.85 -154.07 -19.24
CA LEU A 20 3.54 -154.63 -18.85
C LEU A 20 3.63 -155.72 -17.78
N GLU A 21 4.82 -156.30 -17.57
CA GLU A 21 5.07 -157.31 -16.55
C GLU A 21 5.56 -156.68 -15.23
N GLY A 22 5.78 -155.37 -15.20
CA GLY A 22 6.23 -154.65 -14.00
C GLY A 22 7.75 -154.55 -13.88
N LEU A 23 8.51 -154.84 -14.94
CA LEU A 23 9.97 -154.74 -14.92
C LEU A 23 10.43 -153.36 -15.36
N ASP A 24 11.17 -152.69 -14.48
CA ASP A 24 11.74 -151.37 -14.73
C ASP A 24 13.02 -151.46 -15.56
N SER A 25 13.15 -150.56 -16.54
CA SER A 25 14.40 -150.32 -17.24
C SER A 25 15.47 -149.78 -16.27
N GLN A 26 16.72 -149.75 -16.71
CA GLN A 26 17.72 -148.93 -16.01
C GLN A 26 17.24 -147.48 -15.95
N SER A 27 17.38 -146.88 -14.77
CA SER A 27 17.03 -145.49 -14.56
C SER A 27 18.04 -144.55 -15.21
N VAL A 28 17.54 -143.51 -15.84
CA VAL A 28 18.30 -142.35 -16.31
C VAL A 28 18.00 -141.18 -15.39
N TYR A 29 19.04 -140.56 -14.84
CA TYR A 29 18.89 -139.38 -13.99
C TYR A 29 19.11 -138.11 -14.82
N GLN A 30 18.19 -137.15 -14.71
CA GLN A 30 18.26 -135.86 -15.37
C GLN A 30 18.16 -134.74 -14.34
N ASN A 31 19.09 -133.78 -14.39
CA ASN A 31 19.00 -132.59 -13.55
C ASN A 31 17.87 -131.69 -14.06
N VAL A 32 16.99 -131.29 -13.14
CA VAL A 32 15.86 -130.37 -13.37
C VAL A 32 16.06 -129.15 -12.48
N SER A 33 16.17 -127.99 -13.09
CA SER A 33 16.22 -126.71 -12.38
C SER A 33 14.84 -126.08 -12.40
N ILE A 34 14.24 -125.87 -11.22
CA ILE A 34 13.04 -125.03 -11.08
C ILE A 34 13.52 -123.67 -10.59
N VAL A 35 13.41 -122.66 -11.46
CA VAL A 35 13.74 -121.28 -11.09
C VAL A 35 12.62 -120.73 -10.22
N ALA A 36 12.98 -119.99 -9.17
CA ALA A 36 12.00 -119.32 -8.32
C ALA A 36 11.10 -118.41 -9.17
N PRO A 37 9.78 -118.41 -8.92
CA PRO A 37 8.92 -117.46 -9.59
C PRO A 37 9.36 -116.06 -9.19
N LEU A 38 9.54 -115.19 -10.18
CA LEU A 38 9.70 -113.77 -9.93
C LEU A 38 8.41 -113.26 -9.30
N GLU A 39 8.51 -112.71 -8.09
CA GLU A 39 7.37 -112.08 -7.44
C GLU A 39 7.09 -110.74 -8.11
N LYS A 40 5.80 -110.40 -8.21
CA LYS A 40 5.40 -109.10 -8.74
C LYS A 40 5.73 -108.03 -7.71
N ASP A 41 6.06 -106.85 -8.19
CA ASP A 41 6.32 -105.72 -7.32
C ASP A 41 5.13 -105.46 -6.38
N VAL A 42 5.44 -105.16 -5.12
CA VAL A 42 4.45 -104.62 -4.18
C VAL A 42 3.87 -103.33 -4.74
N VAL A 43 2.57 -103.12 -4.56
CA VAL A 43 1.91 -101.86 -4.89
C VAL A 43 1.39 -101.22 -3.62
N ILE A 44 1.73 -99.95 -3.41
CA ILE A 44 1.28 -99.17 -2.26
C ILE A 44 0.02 -98.39 -2.64
N SER A 45 -1.06 -98.57 -1.87
CA SER A 45 -2.24 -97.71 -1.92
C SER A 45 -2.48 -97.14 -0.53
N PHE A 46 -2.69 -95.82 -0.44
CA PHE A 46 -2.80 -95.14 0.85
C PHE A 46 -3.78 -93.97 0.78
N GLN A 47 -4.18 -93.54 1.97
CA GLN A 47 -4.93 -92.34 2.29
C GLN A 47 -4.22 -91.65 3.45
N TRP A 48 -4.23 -90.33 3.40
CA TRP A 48 -3.75 -89.47 4.47
C TRP A 48 -4.94 -88.83 5.16
N ASP A 49 -5.02 -89.01 6.47
CA ASP A 49 -5.94 -88.29 7.34
C ASP A 49 -5.12 -87.18 8.03
N GLU A 50 -5.34 -85.95 7.57
CA GLU A 50 -4.66 -84.74 8.06
C GLU A 50 -4.92 -84.51 9.57
N PRO A 51 -3.98 -83.90 10.31
CA PRO A 51 -4.25 -83.46 11.68
C PRO A 51 -5.47 -82.53 11.73
N ILE A 52 -6.22 -82.58 12.83
CA ILE A 52 -7.30 -81.62 13.08
C ILE A 52 -6.65 -80.26 13.38
N GLU A 53 -7.26 -79.15 12.92
CA GLU A 53 -6.80 -77.78 13.18
C GLU A 53 -6.44 -77.57 14.67
N GLY A 54 -5.21 -77.11 14.93
CA GLY A 54 -4.66 -76.96 16.29
C GLY A 54 -4.08 -78.23 16.93
N THR A 55 -3.92 -79.31 16.16
CA THR A 55 -3.24 -80.56 16.57
C THR A 55 -2.21 -80.97 15.52
N SER A 56 -1.24 -81.80 15.90
CA SER A 56 -0.13 -82.20 15.03
C SER A 56 -0.10 -83.69 14.67
N ASP A 57 -1.00 -84.51 15.21
CA ASP A 57 -1.03 -85.95 14.94
C ASP A 57 -1.76 -86.25 13.61
N GLY A 58 -1.00 -86.62 12.58
CA GLY A 58 -1.52 -87.07 11.29
C GLY A 58 -1.44 -88.59 11.14
N THR A 59 -2.38 -89.20 10.40
CA THR A 59 -2.43 -90.66 10.23
C THR A 59 -2.43 -91.08 8.77
N LEU A 60 -1.47 -91.94 8.39
CA LEU A 60 -1.39 -92.56 7.08
C LEU A 60 -1.93 -94.00 7.16
N ASN A 61 -3.01 -94.24 6.42
CA ASN A 61 -3.70 -95.53 6.37
C ASN A 61 -3.68 -96.07 4.93
N GLY A 62 -3.58 -97.38 4.75
CA GLY A 62 -3.54 -97.92 3.39
C GLY A 62 -3.53 -99.43 3.32
N VAL A 63 -3.26 -99.96 2.14
CA VAL A 63 -3.11 -101.39 1.87
C VAL A 63 -1.92 -101.66 0.94
N LEU A 64 -1.10 -102.64 1.31
CA LEU A 64 -0.05 -103.21 0.49
C LEU A 64 -0.61 -104.35 -0.33
N ILE A 65 -0.57 -104.21 -1.66
CA ILE A 65 -1.06 -105.24 -2.57
C ILE A 65 0.15 -106.07 -3.01
N HIS A 66 0.31 -107.24 -2.40
CA HIS A 66 1.32 -108.23 -2.75
C HIS A 66 0.75 -109.65 -2.58
N ARG A 67 1.31 -110.64 -3.27
CA ARG A 67 0.83 -112.03 -3.17
C ARG A 67 1.05 -112.64 -1.78
N PHE A 68 2.11 -112.22 -1.10
CA PHE A 68 2.53 -112.69 0.22
C PHE A 68 2.60 -111.49 1.18
N THR A 69 1.43 -110.99 1.59
CA THR A 69 1.31 -109.80 2.45
C THR A 69 1.92 -109.99 3.83
N GLU A 70 2.04 -111.24 4.30
CA GLU A 70 2.68 -111.61 5.55
C GLU A 70 4.19 -111.36 5.58
N THR A 71 4.80 -111.16 4.41
CA THR A 71 6.23 -110.84 4.27
C THR A 71 6.49 -109.34 4.13
N CYS A 72 5.44 -108.53 4.14
CA CYS A 72 5.55 -107.10 3.86
C CYS A 72 5.92 -106.27 5.09
N ALA A 73 6.77 -105.28 4.87
CA ALA A 73 7.04 -104.19 5.80
C ALA A 73 6.89 -102.85 5.07
N ILE A 74 6.41 -101.83 5.78
CA ILE A 74 6.28 -100.47 5.26
C ILE A 74 6.79 -99.47 6.28
N GLU A 75 7.44 -98.42 5.79
CA GLU A 75 7.88 -97.30 6.59
C GLU A 75 7.73 -96.00 5.81
N TYR A 76 7.53 -94.91 6.54
CA TYR A 76 7.60 -93.56 6.00
C TYR A 76 8.94 -92.94 6.37
N ARG A 77 9.69 -92.53 5.34
CA ARG A 77 11.00 -91.90 5.47
C ARG A 77 10.87 -90.39 5.20
N PRO A 78 10.86 -89.55 6.24
CA PRO A 78 10.79 -88.11 6.06
C PRO A 78 12.03 -87.57 5.33
N LYS A 79 11.82 -86.61 4.42
CA LYS A 79 12.88 -86.05 3.60
C LYS A 79 13.83 -85.21 4.47
N TYR A 80 15.13 -85.39 4.25
CA TYR A 80 16.21 -84.66 4.95
C TYR A 80 16.24 -84.83 6.48
N GLN A 81 15.55 -85.83 7.01
CA GLN A 81 15.60 -86.17 8.43
C GLN A 81 16.39 -87.47 8.66
N SER A 82 16.90 -87.62 9.89
CA SER A 82 17.67 -88.80 10.29
C SER A 82 16.81 -90.06 10.16
N PRO A 83 17.34 -91.22 9.70
CA PRO A 83 16.61 -92.49 9.64
C PRO A 83 16.06 -92.98 11.00
N THR A 84 16.54 -92.41 12.12
CA THR A 84 15.97 -92.66 13.45
C THR A 84 14.56 -92.10 13.62
N LEU A 85 14.12 -91.21 12.73
CA LEU A 85 12.78 -90.63 12.67
C LEU A 85 11.90 -91.31 11.60
N ASP A 86 12.38 -92.38 10.97
CA ASP A 86 11.56 -93.17 10.06
C ASP A 86 10.40 -93.81 10.84
N VAL A 87 9.20 -93.67 10.32
CA VAL A 87 7.98 -94.15 10.97
C VAL A 87 7.64 -95.52 10.42
N ILE A 88 7.78 -96.55 11.25
CA ILE A 88 7.47 -97.92 10.86
C ILE A 88 5.96 -98.14 10.93
N GLY A 89 5.36 -98.56 9.82
CA GLY A 89 3.95 -98.89 9.74
C GLY A 89 3.62 -100.27 10.30
N VAL A 90 2.46 -100.36 10.94
CA VAL A 90 1.92 -101.64 11.43
C VAL A 90 1.13 -102.30 10.30
N VAL A 91 1.61 -103.41 9.77
CA VAL A 91 0.97 -104.15 8.66
C VAL A 91 0.17 -105.35 9.18
N THR A 92 -1.07 -105.48 8.72
CA THR A 92 -1.92 -106.64 8.98
C THR A 92 -1.59 -107.76 7.99
N THR A 93 -0.96 -108.84 8.47
CA THR A 93 -0.37 -109.89 7.61
C THR A 93 -1.37 -110.61 6.69
N GLN A 94 -2.66 -110.62 7.02
CA GLN A 94 -3.73 -111.30 6.26
C GLN A 94 -4.36 -110.42 5.17
N THR A 95 -4.42 -109.10 5.38
CA THR A 95 -5.12 -108.16 4.50
C THR A 95 -4.18 -107.21 3.77
N GLY A 96 -2.93 -107.06 4.25
CA GLY A 96 -1.97 -106.08 3.76
C GLY A 96 -2.26 -104.65 4.22
N GLU A 97 -3.31 -104.43 5.01
CA GLU A 97 -3.66 -103.10 5.52
C GLU A 97 -2.59 -102.59 6.48
N PHE A 98 -2.24 -101.32 6.37
CA PHE A 98 -1.27 -100.68 7.24
C PHE A 98 -1.77 -99.36 7.79
N THR A 99 -1.28 -99.04 8.99
CA THR A 99 -1.48 -97.74 9.63
C THR A 99 -0.18 -97.27 10.24
N MET A 100 0.10 -95.97 10.10
CA MET A 100 1.14 -95.27 10.84
C MET A 100 0.64 -93.88 11.23
N THR A 101 0.84 -93.51 12.48
CA THR A 101 0.50 -92.18 13.02
C THR A 101 1.79 -91.50 13.45
N PHE A 102 1.96 -90.25 13.09
CA PHE A 102 3.11 -89.46 13.48
C PHE A 102 2.79 -87.98 13.63
N ASP A 103 3.55 -87.36 14.52
CA ASP A 103 3.48 -85.94 14.85
C ASP A 103 4.16 -85.12 13.75
N THR A 104 3.36 -84.38 12.98
CA THR A 104 3.79 -83.59 11.83
C THR A 104 4.65 -82.39 12.20
N ASP A 105 4.64 -81.96 13.47
CA ASP A 105 5.54 -80.89 13.94
C ASP A 105 6.98 -81.37 14.03
N ASN A 106 7.16 -82.66 14.29
CA ASN A 106 8.47 -83.28 14.50
C ASN A 106 8.94 -84.08 13.28
N ILE A 107 8.03 -84.59 12.47
CA ILE A 107 8.32 -85.45 11.32
C ILE A 107 7.89 -84.76 10.03
N ASN A 108 8.85 -84.52 9.14
CA ASN A 108 8.65 -83.83 7.88
C ASN A 108 7.60 -84.56 7.03
N THR A 109 6.56 -83.83 6.61
CA THR A 109 5.43 -84.36 5.84
C THR A 109 5.73 -84.52 4.35
N ASN A 110 6.87 -84.01 3.89
CA ASN A 110 7.45 -84.39 2.61
C ASN A 110 8.43 -85.55 2.83
N GLY A 111 8.20 -86.67 2.14
CA GLY A 111 8.95 -87.89 2.38
C GLY A 111 8.65 -88.98 1.38
N THR A 112 9.10 -90.18 1.69
CA THR A 112 8.90 -91.35 0.84
C THR A 112 8.27 -92.46 1.65
N ILE A 113 7.12 -92.97 1.20
CA ILE A 113 6.56 -94.21 1.70
C ILE A 113 7.32 -95.34 1.00
N TYR A 114 8.00 -96.19 1.76
CA TYR A 114 8.81 -97.28 1.26
C TYR A 114 8.25 -98.61 1.76
N ALA A 115 7.85 -99.48 0.84
CA ALA A 115 7.37 -100.81 1.17
C ALA A 115 8.30 -101.88 0.59
N THR A 116 8.50 -102.95 1.34
CA THR A 116 9.23 -104.14 0.88
C THR A 116 8.41 -105.39 1.17
N CYS A 117 8.30 -106.27 0.19
CA CYS A 117 7.62 -107.55 0.33
C CYS A 117 8.41 -108.63 -0.41
N GLY A 118 8.45 -109.85 0.13
CA GLY A 118 8.75 -111.00 -0.70
C GLY A 118 9.13 -112.26 0.06
N LEU A 119 8.70 -113.41 -0.50
CA LEU A 119 8.96 -114.74 0.06
C LEU A 119 10.11 -115.45 -0.68
N PHE A 120 10.12 -115.38 -2.01
CA PHE A 120 11.14 -115.97 -2.88
C PHE A 120 12.09 -114.94 -3.50
N SER A 121 11.60 -113.72 -3.78
CA SER A 121 12.39 -112.60 -4.25
C SER A 121 11.88 -111.32 -3.61
N THR A 122 12.76 -110.49 -3.06
CA THR A 122 12.37 -109.20 -2.47
C THR A 122 11.99 -108.22 -3.57
N SER A 123 10.79 -107.68 -3.49
CA SER A 123 10.34 -106.52 -4.25
C SER A 123 10.18 -105.32 -3.31
N SER A 124 10.37 -104.13 -3.87
CA SER A 124 10.23 -102.86 -3.14
C SER A 124 9.52 -101.84 -4.01
N ASP A 125 8.65 -101.05 -3.40
CA ASP A 125 8.03 -99.90 -4.04
C ASP A 125 8.24 -98.67 -3.17
N MET A 126 8.32 -97.52 -3.83
CA MET A 126 8.52 -96.24 -3.17
C MET A 126 7.64 -95.16 -3.79
N VAL A 127 6.86 -94.50 -2.95
CA VAL A 127 6.04 -93.36 -3.36
C VAL A 127 6.53 -92.12 -2.64
N MET A 128 7.05 -91.17 -3.40
CA MET A 128 7.33 -89.83 -2.87
C MET A 128 6.00 -89.11 -2.66
N VAL A 129 5.79 -88.63 -1.44
CA VAL A 129 4.56 -87.96 -1.04
C VAL A 129 4.91 -86.62 -0.40
N ASN A 130 4.03 -85.65 -0.62
CA ASN A 130 3.97 -84.44 0.19
C ASN A 130 2.61 -84.46 0.88
N LEU A 131 2.61 -84.83 2.16
CA LEU A 131 1.39 -84.99 2.93
C LEU A 131 0.94 -83.60 3.39
N PRO A 132 -0.19 -83.08 2.87
CA PRO A 132 -0.67 -81.77 3.25
C PRO A 132 -0.99 -81.75 4.75
N VAL A 133 -0.65 -80.66 5.40
CA VAL A 133 -1.18 -80.30 6.72
C VAL A 133 -2.10 -79.09 6.51
N PRO A 134 -3.14 -78.92 7.34
CA PRO A 134 -3.95 -77.70 7.29
C PRO A 134 -3.00 -76.50 7.35
N PRO A 135 -3.20 -75.46 6.51
CA PRO A 135 -2.39 -74.26 6.62
C PRO A 135 -2.53 -73.74 8.06
N GLU A 136 -1.39 -73.49 8.70
CA GLU A 136 -1.34 -72.60 9.86
C GLU A 136 -2.20 -71.37 9.52
N PRO A 137 -3.00 -70.83 10.46
CA PRO A 137 -3.74 -69.60 10.20
C PRO A 137 -2.77 -68.60 9.58
N ALA A 138 -3.09 -68.15 8.36
CA ALA A 138 -2.20 -67.27 7.59
C ALA A 138 -1.77 -66.13 8.50
N GLY A 139 -0.46 -66.02 8.66
CA GLY A 139 0.15 -64.90 9.35
C GLY A 139 -0.28 -63.62 8.66
N ASP A 140 -0.54 -62.64 9.50
CA ASP A 140 -0.52 -61.24 9.15
C ASP A 140 0.67 -60.76 9.99
N SER A 141 1.87 -60.89 9.41
CA SER A 141 3.14 -60.85 10.12
C SER A 141 3.40 -59.48 10.75
N ASP A 142 2.94 -58.42 10.09
CA ASP A 142 3.04 -57.03 10.52
C ASP A 142 1.73 -56.49 11.15
N LEU A 143 0.64 -57.26 11.07
CA LEU A 143 -0.67 -56.98 11.67
C LEU A 143 -1.36 -55.77 11.03
N ASP A 144 -1.16 -55.59 9.72
CA ASP A 144 -1.72 -54.49 8.93
C ASP A 144 -3.14 -54.79 8.39
N GLY A 145 -3.58 -56.05 8.48
CA GLY A 145 -4.89 -56.54 8.04
C GLY A 145 -4.91 -57.15 6.63
N ILE A 146 -3.76 -57.22 5.95
CA ILE A 146 -3.51 -57.95 4.71
C ILE A 146 -2.74 -59.23 5.07
N LEU A 147 -3.04 -60.34 4.39
CA LEU A 147 -2.41 -61.62 4.70
C LEU A 147 -1.06 -61.72 3.98
N ASP A 148 -0.05 -62.32 4.62
CA ASP A 148 1.32 -62.48 4.10
C ASP A 148 1.40 -63.05 2.67
N ASP A 149 0.38 -63.78 2.20
CA ASP A 149 0.35 -64.41 0.87
C ASP A 149 -0.08 -63.49 -0.27
N VAL A 150 -0.70 -62.35 0.06
CA VAL A 150 -1.13 -61.29 -0.86
C VAL A 150 -0.53 -59.93 -0.53
N ASP A 151 0.21 -59.86 0.58
CA ASP A 151 0.99 -58.71 1.00
C ASP A 151 2.28 -58.59 0.16
N GLN A 152 2.51 -57.40 -0.40
CA GLN A 152 3.71 -57.05 -1.15
C GLN A 152 4.76 -56.37 -0.24
N CYS A 153 4.35 -55.90 0.92
CA CYS A 153 5.12 -55.18 1.93
C CYS A 153 4.95 -55.84 3.30
N ASN A 154 5.57 -57.02 3.46
CA ASN A 154 5.41 -57.92 4.61
C ASN A 154 5.89 -57.38 5.99
N ASP A 155 6.24 -56.09 6.10
CA ASP A 155 6.79 -55.45 7.30
C ASP A 155 6.19 -54.03 7.50
N THR A 156 4.98 -53.78 7.02
CA THR A 156 4.29 -52.50 7.06
C THR A 156 4.15 -51.99 8.51
N PRO A 157 4.50 -50.72 8.82
CA PRO A 157 4.43 -50.21 10.18
C PRO A 157 3.02 -50.30 10.80
N GLN A 158 2.93 -50.94 11.97
CA GLN A 158 1.65 -51.18 12.64
C GLN A 158 0.86 -49.89 12.90
N GLY A 159 -0.37 -49.83 12.38
CA GLY A 159 -1.33 -48.75 12.59
C GLY A 159 -1.38 -47.72 11.46
N GLU A 160 -0.57 -47.88 10.41
CA GLU A 160 -0.70 -47.10 9.17
C GLU A 160 -1.88 -47.60 8.31
N PRO A 161 -2.53 -46.73 7.52
CA PRO A 161 -3.48 -47.16 6.51
C PRO A 161 -2.74 -47.89 5.38
N VAL A 162 -3.22 -49.08 5.02
CA VAL A 162 -2.60 -49.92 3.98
C VAL A 162 -3.46 -50.03 2.73
N TYR A 163 -2.80 -50.10 1.58
CA TYR A 163 -3.45 -50.34 0.29
C TYR A 163 -3.77 -51.84 0.10
N GLN A 164 -4.46 -52.17 -0.99
CA GLN A 164 -4.78 -53.58 -1.29
C GLN A 164 -3.53 -54.46 -1.50
N SER A 165 -2.38 -53.84 -1.78
CA SER A 165 -1.08 -54.49 -1.89
C SER A 165 -0.40 -54.77 -0.55
N GLY A 166 -0.97 -54.40 0.60
CA GLY A 166 -0.33 -54.47 1.92
C GLY A 166 0.59 -53.28 2.22
N CYS A 167 1.24 -52.71 1.21
CA CYS A 167 2.06 -51.51 1.40
C CYS A 167 1.26 -50.30 1.93
N SER A 168 1.89 -49.52 2.80
CA SER A 168 1.43 -48.19 3.19
C SER A 168 2.16 -47.08 2.41
N ASP A 169 1.74 -45.83 2.63
CA ASP A 169 2.42 -44.65 2.07
C ASP A 169 3.90 -44.54 2.50
N SER A 170 4.32 -45.17 3.61
CA SER A 170 5.72 -45.11 4.07
C SER A 170 6.66 -46.05 3.32
N GLU A 171 6.12 -46.84 2.39
CA GLU A 171 6.82 -47.87 1.64
C GLU A 171 6.66 -47.72 0.12
N LEU A 172 5.76 -46.84 -0.32
CA LEU A 172 5.50 -46.52 -1.73
C LEU A 172 6.11 -45.17 -2.10
N ASP A 173 6.61 -45.09 -3.34
CA ASP A 173 7.18 -43.90 -3.97
C ASP A 173 6.61 -43.89 -5.40
N ASP A 174 5.49 -43.19 -5.56
CA ASP A 174 4.64 -43.27 -6.75
C ASP A 174 5.26 -42.56 -7.97
N ASP A 175 5.97 -41.45 -7.76
CA ASP A 175 6.61 -40.66 -8.81
C ASP A 175 8.10 -41.00 -9.04
N MET A 176 8.66 -41.87 -8.18
CA MET A 176 10.01 -42.41 -8.23
C MET A 176 11.10 -41.35 -8.04
N ASP A 177 10.83 -40.34 -7.21
CA ASP A 177 11.75 -39.26 -6.89
C ASP A 177 12.71 -39.60 -5.73
N ASN A 178 12.54 -40.77 -5.10
CA ASN A 178 13.23 -41.32 -3.93
C ASN A 178 12.76 -40.76 -2.57
N VAL A 179 11.57 -40.17 -2.49
CA VAL A 179 10.86 -39.81 -1.26
C VAL A 179 9.56 -40.59 -1.20
N TYR A 180 9.35 -41.33 -0.11
CA TYR A 180 8.14 -42.14 0.05
C TYR A 180 6.90 -41.25 0.27
N ASN A 181 5.74 -41.72 -0.18
CA ASN A 181 4.46 -41.02 -0.18
C ASN A 181 4.08 -40.45 1.20
N ASP A 182 4.53 -41.05 2.32
CA ASP A 182 4.27 -40.56 3.68
C ASP A 182 4.97 -39.23 4.02
N LYS A 183 6.06 -38.94 3.32
CA LYS A 183 6.92 -37.75 3.48
C LYS A 183 6.93 -36.86 2.26
N ASP A 184 6.41 -37.37 1.15
CA ASP A 184 6.33 -36.64 -0.10
C ASP A 184 5.17 -35.64 -0.07
N GLN A 185 5.52 -34.38 -0.21
CA GLN A 185 4.58 -33.26 -0.29
C GLN A 185 4.24 -32.91 -1.74
N CYS A 186 4.94 -33.49 -2.71
CA CYS A 186 4.87 -33.24 -4.14
C CYS A 186 4.73 -34.54 -4.95
N PRO A 187 3.61 -35.26 -4.84
CA PRO A 187 3.41 -36.65 -5.33
C PRO A 187 3.43 -36.87 -6.86
N ASP A 188 3.87 -35.88 -7.64
CA ASP A 188 3.90 -35.88 -9.11
C ASP A 188 5.21 -35.23 -9.65
N THR A 189 6.33 -35.44 -8.96
CA THR A 189 7.63 -34.88 -9.33
C THR A 189 8.12 -35.38 -10.69
N PRO A 190 8.48 -34.46 -11.61
CA PRO A 190 8.99 -34.85 -12.92
C PRO A 190 10.24 -35.74 -12.82
N SER A 191 10.18 -36.88 -13.51
CA SER A 191 11.26 -37.88 -13.49
C SER A 191 12.62 -37.31 -13.91
N GLY A 192 13.61 -37.45 -13.04
CA GLY A 192 15.00 -37.03 -13.27
C GLY A 192 15.36 -35.66 -12.69
N GLU A 193 14.43 -34.96 -12.05
CA GLU A 193 14.72 -33.75 -11.28
C GLU A 193 15.32 -34.08 -9.90
N LEU A 194 16.07 -33.14 -9.32
CA LEU A 194 16.61 -33.28 -7.98
C LEU A 194 15.58 -32.75 -6.98
N VAL A 195 15.16 -33.60 -6.05
CA VAL A 195 14.19 -33.27 -5.00
C VAL A 195 14.86 -33.03 -3.66
N ASP A 196 14.16 -32.31 -2.79
CA ASP A 196 14.57 -32.12 -1.41
C ASP A 196 14.05 -33.24 -0.48
N SER A 197 14.14 -33.05 0.84
CA SER A 197 13.69 -34.06 1.80
C SER A 197 12.17 -34.29 1.82
N ASN A 198 11.40 -33.44 1.16
CA ASN A 198 9.94 -33.50 1.12
C ASN A 198 9.43 -33.94 -0.28
N GLY A 199 10.30 -34.47 -1.15
CA GLY A 199 9.93 -34.94 -2.48
C GLY A 199 9.65 -33.82 -3.49
N CYS A 200 10.01 -32.58 -3.17
CA CYS A 200 9.65 -31.45 -4.03
C CYS A 200 10.87 -30.96 -4.83
N ALA A 201 10.78 -31.00 -6.17
CA ALA A 201 11.78 -30.38 -7.05
C ALA A 201 11.66 -28.85 -7.06
N LEU A 202 12.71 -28.16 -7.52
CA LEU A 202 12.69 -26.71 -7.67
C LEU A 202 11.60 -26.23 -8.64
N SER A 203 11.23 -27.03 -9.64
CA SER A 203 10.17 -26.70 -10.61
C SER A 203 8.76 -26.72 -10.02
N GLN A 204 8.56 -27.41 -8.89
CA GLN A 204 7.26 -27.54 -8.22
C GLN A 204 7.15 -26.64 -6.99
N LYS A 205 8.27 -26.08 -6.53
CA LYS A 205 8.31 -25.20 -5.36
C LYS A 205 8.21 -23.75 -5.79
N ASP A 206 7.52 -22.99 -4.98
CA ASP A 206 7.42 -21.54 -5.04
C ASP A 206 7.57 -21.08 -3.58
N THR A 207 8.78 -20.67 -3.20
CA THR A 207 9.18 -20.53 -1.78
C THR A 207 8.62 -19.26 -1.15
N ASP A 208 8.53 -18.20 -1.93
CA ASP A 208 7.99 -16.89 -1.55
C ASP A 208 6.53 -16.71 -1.97
N GLY A 209 5.99 -17.60 -2.82
CA GLY A 209 4.57 -17.68 -3.13
C GLY A 209 4.12 -16.63 -4.12
N ASP A 210 5.02 -16.18 -5.00
CA ASP A 210 4.76 -15.11 -5.96
C ASP A 210 4.15 -15.62 -7.28
N GLY A 211 4.07 -16.95 -7.45
CA GLY A 211 3.51 -17.61 -8.62
C GLY A 211 4.54 -18.06 -9.65
N VAL A 212 5.84 -17.87 -9.41
CA VAL A 212 6.94 -18.37 -10.24
C VAL A 212 7.68 -19.49 -9.49
N SER A 213 8.02 -20.58 -10.20
CA SER A 213 8.71 -21.70 -9.55
C SER A 213 10.15 -21.33 -9.22
N ASN A 214 10.71 -21.87 -8.13
CA ASN A 214 12.11 -21.68 -7.72
C ASN A 214 13.13 -22.02 -8.84
N ALA A 215 12.74 -22.83 -9.84
CA ALA A 215 13.60 -23.16 -10.97
C ALA A 215 13.72 -22.02 -12.00
N ASP A 216 12.68 -21.19 -12.12
CA ASP A 216 12.57 -20.08 -13.07
C ASP A 216 12.63 -18.71 -12.38
N ASP A 217 12.55 -18.68 -11.04
CA ASP A 217 12.58 -17.49 -10.21
C ASP A 217 14.02 -16.99 -9.96
N ASN A 218 14.30 -15.78 -10.44
CA ASN A 218 15.56 -15.07 -10.27
C ASN A 218 15.59 -14.18 -9.02
N CYS A 219 14.46 -14.01 -8.32
CA CYS A 219 14.25 -13.12 -7.20
C CYS A 219 13.65 -13.84 -5.97
N PRO A 220 14.40 -14.78 -5.34
CA PRO A 220 13.87 -15.83 -4.44
C PRO A 220 13.36 -15.41 -3.05
N ASN A 221 12.89 -14.17 -2.88
CA ASN A 221 12.21 -13.66 -1.69
C ASN A 221 11.30 -12.47 -2.04
N THR A 222 10.50 -12.59 -3.09
CA THR A 222 9.53 -11.56 -3.48
C THR A 222 8.55 -11.28 -2.34
N PRO A 223 8.37 -10.00 -1.94
CA PRO A 223 7.40 -9.66 -0.90
C PRO A 223 5.98 -10.12 -1.25
N SER A 224 5.31 -10.75 -0.28
CA SER A 224 3.97 -11.32 -0.48
C SER A 224 2.95 -10.26 -0.90
N GLY A 225 2.22 -10.53 -1.99
CA GLY A 225 1.16 -9.67 -2.53
C GLY A 225 1.62 -8.72 -3.63
N GLU A 226 2.91 -8.66 -3.94
CA GLU A 226 3.42 -7.91 -5.09
C GLU A 226 3.19 -8.68 -6.40
N SER A 227 3.04 -7.94 -7.51
CA SER A 227 2.93 -8.55 -8.84
C SER A 227 4.32 -8.74 -9.42
N VAL A 228 4.61 -9.96 -9.89
CA VAL A 228 5.90 -10.34 -10.48
C VAL A 228 5.82 -10.53 -11.98
N ASP A 229 6.97 -10.43 -12.63
CA ASP A 229 7.13 -10.78 -14.02
C ASP A 229 7.40 -12.29 -14.23
N GLN A 230 7.79 -12.67 -15.44
CA GLN A 230 8.09 -14.06 -15.80
C GLN A 230 9.33 -14.64 -15.09
N ASP A 231 10.17 -13.78 -14.53
CA ASP A 231 11.44 -14.11 -13.90
C ASP A 231 11.32 -14.10 -12.36
N GLY A 232 10.10 -14.00 -11.82
CA GLY A 232 9.82 -13.98 -10.38
C GLY A 232 10.12 -12.63 -9.71
N CYS A 233 10.46 -11.59 -10.48
CA CYS A 233 10.91 -10.34 -9.88
C CYS A 233 9.79 -9.30 -9.84
N SER A 234 9.54 -8.72 -8.67
CA SER A 234 8.66 -7.56 -8.54
C SER A 234 9.41 -6.24 -8.78
N ASN A 235 8.65 -5.14 -8.87
CA ASN A 235 9.25 -3.81 -8.96
C ASN A 235 10.11 -3.45 -7.74
N SER A 236 9.90 -4.06 -6.57
CA SER A 236 10.71 -3.77 -5.37
C SER A 236 12.09 -4.42 -5.35
N GLN A 237 12.36 -5.31 -6.31
CA GLN A 237 13.61 -6.04 -6.43
C GLN A 237 14.35 -5.75 -7.74
N ARG A 238 13.71 -5.05 -8.67
CA ARG A 238 14.28 -4.70 -9.99
C ARG A 238 14.73 -3.26 -10.02
N ASP A 239 15.87 -3.02 -10.63
CA ASP A 239 16.41 -1.69 -10.97
C ASP A 239 16.68 -1.71 -12.48
N SER A 240 15.81 -1.07 -13.26
CA SER A 240 15.74 -1.26 -14.72
C SER A 240 16.79 -0.47 -15.48
N ASP A 241 17.17 0.69 -14.99
CA ASP A 241 18.19 1.56 -15.58
C ASP A 241 19.55 1.46 -14.87
N ASN A 242 19.61 0.70 -13.77
CA ASN A 242 20.80 0.41 -12.96
C ASN A 242 21.40 1.67 -12.31
N ASP A 243 20.54 2.58 -11.86
CA ASP A 243 20.95 3.79 -11.15
C ASP A 243 21.13 3.58 -9.63
N GLY A 244 20.71 2.42 -9.12
CA GLY A 244 20.81 2.00 -7.73
C GLY A 244 19.51 2.11 -6.94
N ILE A 245 18.41 2.57 -7.57
CA ILE A 245 17.08 2.69 -6.97
C ILE A 245 16.14 1.67 -7.62
N PHE A 246 15.36 0.95 -6.81
CA PHE A 246 14.47 -0.09 -7.33
C PHE A 246 13.20 0.52 -7.95
N ASN A 247 12.70 -0.08 -9.03
CA ASN A 247 11.56 0.36 -9.85
C ASN A 247 10.30 0.75 -9.04
N ASN A 248 10.08 0.19 -7.85
CA ASN A 248 8.91 0.52 -7.02
C ASN A 248 9.02 1.89 -6.33
N VAL A 249 10.24 2.40 -6.17
CA VAL A 249 10.56 3.69 -5.56
C VAL A 249 11.30 4.63 -6.51
N ASP A 250 11.73 4.12 -7.66
CA ASP A 250 12.32 4.85 -8.77
C ASP A 250 11.21 5.57 -9.58
N GLN A 251 11.24 6.90 -9.50
CA GLN A 251 10.34 7.81 -10.19
C GLN A 251 10.87 8.21 -11.57
N CYS A 252 12.14 7.89 -11.86
CA CYS A 252 12.86 8.27 -13.05
C CYS A 252 13.41 7.04 -13.79
N PRO A 253 12.55 6.13 -14.29
CA PRO A 253 12.91 4.77 -14.74
C PRO A 253 13.79 4.66 -16.00
N ASN A 254 14.40 5.76 -16.44
CA ASN A 254 15.35 5.83 -17.55
C ASN A 254 16.51 6.79 -17.23
N THR A 255 17.04 6.74 -16.02
CA THR A 255 18.17 7.55 -15.60
C THR A 255 19.37 7.35 -16.51
N PRO A 256 19.93 8.44 -17.07
CA PRO A 256 21.14 8.36 -17.87
C PRO A 256 22.29 7.69 -17.10
N GLN A 257 22.85 6.63 -17.71
CA GLN A 257 23.88 5.82 -17.09
C GLN A 257 25.12 6.65 -16.65
N GLY A 258 25.42 6.60 -15.35
CA GLY A 258 26.60 7.22 -14.76
C GLY A 258 26.35 8.61 -14.16
N GLU A 259 25.12 9.10 -14.18
CA GLU A 259 24.71 10.25 -13.39
C GLU A 259 24.44 9.85 -11.94
N SER A 260 24.62 10.79 -11.01
CA SER A 260 24.21 10.60 -9.61
C SER A 260 22.73 10.85 -9.49
N VAL A 261 22.02 9.94 -8.85
CA VAL A 261 20.59 10.03 -8.59
C VAL A 261 20.31 10.34 -7.14
N ASP A 262 19.16 10.97 -6.89
CA ASP A 262 18.61 11.09 -5.55
C ASP A 262 17.93 9.79 -5.08
N GLU A 263 17.23 9.85 -3.94
CA GLU A 263 16.56 8.69 -3.35
C GLU A 263 15.37 8.17 -4.18
N PHE A 264 14.95 8.90 -5.22
CA PHE A 264 13.86 8.55 -6.12
C PHE A 264 14.34 8.13 -7.51
N GLY A 265 15.65 7.88 -7.67
CA GLY A 265 16.23 7.50 -8.96
C GLY A 265 16.36 8.68 -9.91
N CYS A 266 16.07 9.91 -9.51
CA CYS A 266 16.11 11.04 -10.44
C CYS A 266 17.47 11.71 -10.46
N SER A 267 18.06 11.86 -11.65
CA SER A 267 19.25 12.70 -11.83
C SER A 267 18.88 14.17 -12.01
N ASP A 268 19.82 15.07 -11.73
CA ASP A 268 19.65 16.51 -11.95
C ASP A 268 19.29 16.86 -13.41
N SER A 269 19.59 15.99 -14.38
CA SER A 269 19.24 16.21 -15.79
C SER A 269 17.81 15.79 -16.14
N GLN A 270 17.16 15.00 -15.28
CA GLN A 270 15.77 14.54 -15.41
C GLN A 270 14.80 15.32 -14.53
N LYS A 271 15.30 16.10 -13.57
CA LYS A 271 14.51 17.12 -12.87
C LYS A 271 14.14 18.22 -13.86
N GLU A 272 13.08 17.98 -14.63
CA GLU A 272 12.35 19.08 -15.24
C GLU A 272 11.65 19.83 -14.11
N GLU A 273 12.22 21.00 -13.75
CA GLU A 273 11.50 22.01 -12.98
C GLU A 273 10.10 22.18 -13.58
N PRO A 274 9.01 22.08 -12.81
CA PRO A 274 7.66 22.32 -13.33
C PRO A 274 7.67 23.70 -13.96
N THR A 275 7.36 23.75 -15.26
CA THR A 275 7.38 25.01 -16.00
C THR A 275 6.31 25.91 -15.36
N PRO A 276 6.65 27.13 -14.90
CA PRO A 276 5.68 27.99 -14.24
C PRO A 276 4.50 28.27 -15.17
N THR A 277 3.28 27.97 -14.73
CA THR A 277 2.09 28.06 -15.57
C THR A 277 1.60 29.50 -15.62
N ARG A 278 1.93 30.14 -16.73
CA ARG A 278 1.59 31.53 -17.03
C ARG A 278 0.06 31.71 -17.13
N PRO A 279 -0.51 32.81 -16.63
CA PRO A 279 -1.91 33.15 -16.89
C PRO A 279 -2.23 33.11 -18.38
N LYS A 280 -3.37 32.52 -18.74
CA LYS A 280 -3.74 32.28 -20.14
C LYS A 280 -4.78 33.29 -20.64
N ILE A 281 -4.67 33.72 -21.90
CA ILE A 281 -5.68 34.52 -22.61
C ILE A 281 -6.25 33.71 -23.78
N LEU A 282 -7.58 33.51 -23.78
CA LEU A 282 -8.30 32.89 -24.88
C LEU A 282 -8.60 33.92 -25.97
N ALA A 283 -7.99 33.77 -27.15
CA ALA A 283 -8.07 34.74 -28.25
C ALA A 283 -8.98 34.26 -29.40
N LEU A 284 -10.00 35.06 -29.74
CA LEU A 284 -11.01 34.80 -30.77
C LEU A 284 -10.79 35.69 -32.00
N HIS A 285 -10.54 35.05 -33.15
CA HIS A 285 -10.26 35.72 -34.43
C HIS A 285 -11.46 36.45 -35.03
N GLY A 286 -11.21 37.32 -36.03
CA GLY A 286 -12.26 38.03 -36.76
C GLY A 286 -13.05 37.14 -37.74
N GLY A 287 -14.20 37.62 -38.21
CA GLY A 287 -15.02 36.87 -39.16
C GLY A 287 -14.33 36.74 -40.53
N GLY A 288 -14.23 35.50 -41.04
CA GLY A 288 -13.51 35.19 -42.27
C GLY A 288 -11.99 35.02 -42.09
N GLU A 289 -11.50 35.03 -40.86
CA GLU A 289 -10.08 34.87 -40.51
C GLU A 289 -9.77 33.45 -40.00
N THR A 290 -8.65 33.21 -39.31
CA THR A 290 -8.32 31.96 -38.61
C THR A 290 -7.58 32.27 -37.32
N ALA A 291 -7.48 31.30 -36.40
CA ALA A 291 -6.64 31.41 -35.20
C ALA A 291 -5.21 31.84 -35.52
N SER A 292 -4.55 31.17 -36.47
CA SER A 292 -3.21 31.54 -36.92
C SER A 292 -3.18 32.92 -37.59
N GLY A 293 -4.24 33.30 -38.30
CA GLY A 293 -4.38 34.64 -38.88
C GLY A 293 -4.28 35.72 -37.81
N LEU A 294 -5.07 35.58 -36.73
CA LEU A 294 -5.05 36.50 -35.59
C LEU A 294 -3.69 36.47 -34.89
N GLN A 295 -3.15 35.29 -34.62
CA GLN A 295 -1.86 35.11 -33.95
C GLN A 295 -0.74 35.88 -34.63
N PHE A 296 -0.66 35.82 -35.98
CA PHE A 296 0.39 36.47 -36.75
C PHE A 296 0.07 37.91 -37.19
N GLN A 297 -1.02 38.52 -36.71
CA GLN A 297 -1.21 39.96 -36.90
C GLN A 297 -0.16 40.73 -36.11
N GLN A 298 0.39 41.80 -36.69
CA GLN A 298 1.42 42.61 -36.05
C GLN A 298 0.98 43.13 -34.67
N GLY A 299 -0.25 43.64 -34.52
CA GLY A 299 -0.73 44.12 -33.22
C GLY A 299 -0.90 43.02 -32.18
N MET A 300 -1.19 41.79 -32.59
CA MET A 300 -1.22 40.64 -31.67
C MET A 300 0.19 40.23 -31.26
N GLN A 301 1.15 40.21 -32.20
CA GLN A 301 2.56 39.96 -31.89
C GLN A 301 3.12 41.01 -30.93
N ASP A 302 2.84 42.30 -31.18
CA ASP A 302 3.24 43.39 -30.29
C ASP A 302 2.68 43.21 -28.87
N LEU A 303 1.42 42.77 -28.76
CA LEU A 303 0.76 42.50 -27.47
C LEU A 303 1.38 41.29 -26.76
N MET A 304 1.63 40.18 -27.47
CA MET A 304 2.30 39.00 -26.92
C MET A 304 3.72 39.31 -26.44
N ASP A 305 4.48 40.12 -27.20
CA ASP A 305 5.82 40.55 -26.82
C ASP A 305 5.82 41.46 -25.58
N ALA A 306 4.75 42.25 -25.39
CA ALA A 306 4.57 43.12 -24.22
C ALA A 306 4.05 42.38 -22.97
N LEU A 307 3.55 41.15 -23.14
CA LEU A 307 3.00 40.32 -22.07
C LEU A 307 3.73 38.96 -22.00
N PRO A 308 5.06 38.95 -21.77
CA PRO A 308 5.85 37.72 -21.78
C PRO A 308 5.48 36.73 -20.67
N GLY A 309 4.78 37.20 -19.62
CA GLY A 309 4.23 36.38 -18.54
C GLY A 309 2.86 35.76 -18.84
N PHE A 310 2.34 35.88 -20.05
CA PHE A 310 1.04 35.31 -20.46
C PHE A 310 1.18 34.29 -21.58
N ASP A 311 0.34 33.27 -21.53
CA ASP A 311 0.15 32.31 -22.62
C ASP A 311 -1.11 32.66 -23.42
N PHE A 312 -1.01 32.67 -24.74
CA PHE A 312 -2.15 32.97 -25.62
C PHE A 312 -2.64 31.71 -26.32
N VAL A 313 -3.90 31.35 -26.09
CA VAL A 313 -4.55 30.22 -26.74
C VAL A 313 -5.52 30.73 -27.80
N PHE A 314 -5.27 30.41 -29.07
CA PHE A 314 -6.04 30.93 -30.19
C PHE A 314 -7.13 29.96 -30.64
N GLY A 315 -8.40 30.34 -30.46
CA GLY A 315 -9.55 29.53 -30.84
C GLY A 315 -9.85 29.58 -32.34
N SER A 316 -10.18 28.44 -32.95
CA SER A 316 -10.66 28.36 -34.33
C SER A 316 -12.13 28.02 -34.35
N THR A 317 -12.97 28.91 -34.90
CA THR A 317 -14.42 28.65 -34.93
C THR A 317 -14.76 27.35 -35.67
N PRO A 318 -15.72 26.55 -35.14
CA PRO A 318 -16.20 25.33 -35.80
C PRO A 318 -17.11 25.63 -36.99
N GLU A 319 -17.50 26.89 -37.19
CA GLU A 319 -18.51 27.25 -38.17
C GLU A 319 -17.96 27.48 -39.59
N SER A 320 -18.77 27.10 -40.57
CA SER A 320 -18.41 27.25 -41.98
C SER A 320 -18.19 28.71 -42.35
N GLY A 321 -17.09 29.00 -43.06
CA GLY A 321 -16.75 30.36 -43.48
C GLY A 321 -15.91 31.13 -42.44
N ASN A 322 -15.41 30.44 -41.41
CA ASN A 322 -14.58 30.99 -40.35
C ASN A 322 -15.22 32.18 -39.63
N VAL A 323 -16.49 32.05 -39.28
CA VAL A 323 -17.25 33.06 -38.52
C VAL A 323 -17.64 32.48 -37.16
N TRP A 324 -17.72 33.28 -36.11
CA TRP A 324 -18.26 32.82 -34.81
C TRP A 324 -19.78 32.88 -34.78
N ILE A 325 -20.37 33.80 -35.54
CA ILE A 325 -21.82 34.00 -35.63
C ILE A 325 -22.19 34.01 -37.11
N LYS A 326 -22.97 33.01 -37.55
CA LYS A 326 -23.43 32.91 -38.95
C LYS A 326 -24.39 34.04 -39.30
N ASP A 327 -24.39 34.46 -40.57
CA ASP A 327 -25.42 35.37 -41.09
C ASP A 327 -26.84 34.78 -40.86
N PRO A 328 -27.86 35.63 -40.58
CA PRO A 328 -29.25 35.17 -40.45
C PRO A 328 -29.78 34.45 -41.70
N PRO A 329 -30.83 33.62 -41.59
CA PRO A 329 -31.34 32.82 -42.72
C PRO A 329 -31.80 33.66 -43.92
N GLY A 330 -32.28 34.89 -43.68
CA GLY A 330 -32.70 35.84 -44.72
C GLY A 330 -31.59 36.80 -45.20
N GLY A 331 -30.37 36.63 -44.71
CA GLY A 331 -29.23 37.54 -44.92
C GLY A 331 -29.29 38.78 -44.03
N LYS A 332 -28.29 39.67 -44.17
CA LYS A 332 -28.06 40.83 -43.29
C LYS A 332 -29.20 41.85 -43.17
N GLY A 333 -30.25 41.74 -43.98
CA GLY A 333 -31.43 42.62 -43.95
C GLY A 333 -32.65 42.03 -43.23
N GLU A 334 -32.60 40.76 -42.83
CA GLU A 334 -33.73 40.03 -42.22
C GLU A 334 -33.23 39.40 -40.91
N PRO A 335 -33.54 40.00 -39.74
CA PRO A 335 -33.00 39.55 -38.47
C PRO A 335 -33.49 38.15 -38.08
N THR A 336 -32.72 37.44 -37.26
CA THR A 336 -33.12 36.18 -36.63
C THR A 336 -33.48 36.41 -35.16
N THR A 337 -34.53 35.74 -34.68
CA THR A 337 -34.97 35.76 -33.28
C THR A 337 -34.58 34.49 -32.52
N ASP A 338 -33.70 33.68 -33.10
CA ASP A 338 -33.25 32.41 -32.53
C ASP A 338 -32.18 32.68 -31.45
N PRO A 339 -32.44 32.34 -30.17
CA PRO A 339 -31.45 32.50 -29.10
C PRO A 339 -30.30 31.49 -29.21
N ASP A 340 -30.51 30.36 -29.89
CA ASP A 340 -29.58 29.24 -29.97
C ASP A 340 -28.65 29.35 -31.21
N TRP A 341 -28.61 30.53 -31.84
CA TRP A 341 -27.99 30.73 -33.15
C TRP A 341 -26.46 30.55 -33.14
N ALA A 342 -25.82 30.62 -31.96
CA ALA A 342 -24.38 30.51 -31.77
C ALA A 342 -23.96 29.26 -30.98
N ASP A 343 -24.87 28.31 -30.72
CA ASP A 343 -24.66 27.14 -29.86
C ASP A 343 -23.42 26.31 -30.21
N LEU A 344 -23.14 26.14 -31.51
CA LEU A 344 -21.99 25.36 -31.95
C LEU A 344 -20.67 26.04 -31.54
N SER A 345 -20.60 27.36 -31.69
CA SER A 345 -19.43 28.14 -31.26
C SER A 345 -19.33 28.20 -29.74
N ILE A 346 -20.45 28.32 -29.01
CA ILE A 346 -20.48 28.29 -27.55
C ILE A 346 -19.94 26.95 -27.02
N SER A 347 -20.48 25.83 -27.54
CA SER A 347 -20.06 24.49 -27.12
C SER A 347 -18.57 24.23 -27.40
N TYR A 348 -18.05 24.74 -28.51
CA TYR A 348 -16.63 24.66 -28.83
C TYR A 348 -15.77 25.49 -27.85
N LEU A 349 -16.22 26.69 -27.48
CA LEU A 349 -15.51 27.54 -26.51
C LEU A 349 -15.54 26.94 -25.11
N ASP A 350 -16.65 26.34 -24.67
CA ASP A 350 -16.70 25.61 -23.41
C ASP A 350 -15.68 24.46 -23.41
N GLN A 351 -15.59 23.70 -24.51
CA GLN A 351 -14.58 22.64 -24.64
C GLN A 351 -13.15 23.20 -24.62
N MET A 352 -12.90 24.37 -25.22
CA MET A 352 -11.59 25.02 -25.13
C MET A 352 -11.24 25.41 -23.69
N VAL A 353 -12.20 25.94 -22.92
CA VAL A 353 -11.99 26.27 -21.51
C VAL A 353 -11.73 25.01 -20.70
N ILE A 354 -12.43 23.91 -20.98
CA ILE A 354 -12.17 22.61 -20.34
C ILE A 354 -10.77 22.08 -20.68
N ASP A 355 -10.37 22.16 -21.95
CA ASP A 355 -9.15 21.50 -22.43
C ASP A 355 -7.87 22.32 -22.18
N ASN A 356 -7.98 23.64 -22.08
CA ASN A 356 -6.82 24.54 -22.06
C ASN A 356 -6.88 25.61 -20.95
N GLY A 357 -8.03 25.76 -20.31
CA GLY A 357 -8.21 26.71 -19.22
C GLY A 357 -7.58 26.25 -17.92
N PRO A 358 -7.79 27.01 -16.83
CA PRO A 358 -8.56 28.25 -16.82
C PRO A 358 -7.84 29.40 -17.51
N PHE A 359 -8.64 30.39 -17.88
CA PHE A 359 -8.21 31.56 -18.63
C PHE A 359 -8.41 32.81 -17.78
N TYR A 360 -7.35 33.57 -17.60
CA TYR A 360 -7.40 34.90 -16.98
C TYR A 360 -8.24 35.87 -17.82
N GLY A 361 -8.04 35.83 -19.13
CA GLY A 361 -8.68 36.76 -20.05
C GLY A 361 -9.35 36.08 -21.24
N ILE A 362 -10.43 36.70 -21.72
CA ILE A 362 -10.98 36.41 -23.05
C ILE A 362 -10.79 37.62 -23.95
N LEU A 363 -10.17 37.40 -25.10
CA LEU A 363 -9.86 38.41 -26.10
C LEU A 363 -10.66 38.13 -27.37
N GLY A 364 -11.34 39.14 -27.91
CA GLY A 364 -12.01 39.06 -29.20
C GLY A 364 -11.56 40.18 -30.14
N TYR A 365 -11.37 39.85 -31.41
CA TYR A 365 -11.13 40.82 -32.48
C TYR A 365 -12.30 40.81 -33.49
N SER A 366 -12.83 41.98 -33.83
CA SER A 366 -13.92 42.15 -34.81
C SER A 366 -15.14 41.27 -34.47
N GLN A 367 -15.47 40.26 -35.28
CA GLN A 367 -16.57 39.33 -34.96
C GLN A 367 -16.29 38.48 -33.71
N GLY A 368 -15.02 38.17 -33.39
CA GLY A 368 -14.65 37.54 -32.13
C GLY A 368 -15.03 38.42 -30.93
N ALA A 369 -14.86 39.74 -31.04
CA ALA A 369 -15.31 40.68 -30.01
C ALA A 369 -16.84 40.72 -29.86
N ALA A 370 -17.58 40.53 -30.94
CA ALA A 370 -19.04 40.38 -30.90
C ALA A 370 -19.47 39.06 -30.24
N MET A 371 -18.64 38.02 -30.33
CA MET A 371 -18.88 36.71 -29.73
C MET A 371 -18.64 36.69 -28.21
N VAL A 372 -17.71 37.50 -27.69
CA VAL A 372 -17.41 37.58 -26.25
C VAL A 372 -18.67 37.76 -25.39
N PRO A 373 -19.52 38.80 -25.58
CA PRO A 373 -20.73 38.95 -24.77
C PRO A 373 -21.76 37.85 -25.01
N VAL A 374 -21.80 37.24 -26.21
CA VAL A 374 -22.68 36.09 -26.48
C VAL A 374 -22.24 34.89 -25.65
N TYR A 375 -20.94 34.61 -25.59
CA TYR A 375 -20.39 33.52 -24.80
C TYR A 375 -20.57 33.76 -23.30
N LEU A 376 -20.21 34.94 -22.80
CA LEU A 376 -20.39 35.33 -21.40
C LEU A 376 -21.85 35.23 -20.93
N ALA A 377 -22.83 35.45 -21.82
CA ALA A 377 -24.24 35.32 -21.49
C ALA A 377 -24.74 33.86 -21.40
N ASN A 378 -23.99 32.91 -21.94
CA ASN A 378 -24.41 31.51 -22.09
C ASN A 378 -23.51 30.51 -21.37
N THR A 379 -22.42 30.95 -20.74
CA THR A 379 -21.48 30.08 -20.04
C THR A 379 -21.49 30.33 -18.53
N ALA A 380 -21.11 29.30 -17.76
CA ALA A 380 -20.81 29.43 -16.34
C ALA A 380 -19.33 29.73 -16.07
N ASN A 381 -18.48 29.67 -17.11
CA ASN A 381 -17.06 29.96 -17.00
C ASN A 381 -16.81 31.43 -16.68
N THR A 382 -15.87 31.69 -15.77
CA THR A 382 -15.48 33.05 -15.34
C THR A 382 -14.14 33.44 -15.94
N PHE A 383 -13.96 34.75 -16.13
CA PHE A 383 -12.72 35.38 -16.58
C PHE A 383 -12.54 36.68 -15.78
N ASP A 384 -11.31 37.11 -15.56
CA ASP A 384 -11.00 38.38 -14.89
C ASP A 384 -11.11 39.57 -15.84
N LYS A 385 -10.67 39.37 -17.09
CA LYS A 385 -10.60 40.42 -18.11
C LYS A 385 -11.33 40.02 -19.40
N ALA A 386 -12.10 40.94 -19.95
CA ALA A 386 -12.63 40.82 -21.31
C ALA A 386 -12.04 41.91 -22.21
N LEU A 387 -11.33 41.52 -23.27
CA LEU A 387 -10.60 42.41 -24.17
C LEU A 387 -11.26 42.40 -25.56
N MET A 388 -11.93 43.48 -25.94
CA MET A 388 -12.71 43.54 -27.18
C MET A 388 -12.16 44.59 -28.13
N TYR A 389 -11.54 44.14 -29.22
CA TYR A 389 -10.89 44.99 -30.23
C TYR A 389 -11.76 45.18 -31.47
N ASN A 390 -12.14 46.43 -31.77
CA ASN A 390 -12.98 46.83 -32.90
C ASN A 390 -14.29 46.02 -32.98
N GLY A 391 -14.89 45.79 -31.81
CA GLY A 391 -16.10 44.98 -31.64
C GLY A 391 -17.41 45.72 -31.87
N TYR A 392 -18.49 44.94 -31.95
CA TYR A 392 -19.86 45.42 -32.13
C TYR A 392 -20.84 44.42 -31.52
N LEU A 393 -22.08 44.86 -31.26
CA LEU A 393 -23.17 43.95 -30.88
C LEU A 393 -23.79 43.27 -32.13
N PRO A 394 -24.16 41.98 -32.07
CA PRO A 394 -24.78 41.26 -33.19
C PRO A 394 -26.25 41.67 -33.38
N THR A 395 -26.50 42.93 -33.71
CA THR A 395 -27.85 43.55 -33.74
C THR A 395 -28.84 42.95 -34.74
N THR A 396 -28.37 42.19 -35.72
CA THR A 396 -29.24 41.43 -36.64
C THR A 396 -29.69 40.08 -36.07
N HIS A 397 -29.24 39.73 -34.87
CA HIS A 397 -29.52 38.49 -34.16
C HIS A 397 -30.26 38.80 -32.87
N GLU A 398 -31.53 39.20 -33.00
CA GLU A 398 -32.39 39.65 -31.90
C GLU A 398 -32.44 38.62 -30.76
N GLY A 399 -32.46 37.31 -31.05
CA GLY A 399 -32.44 36.27 -30.02
C GLY A 399 -31.17 36.24 -29.18
N LEU A 400 -30.00 36.49 -29.80
CA LEU A 400 -28.73 36.60 -29.08
C LEU A 400 -28.66 37.89 -28.25
N ILE A 401 -29.20 38.99 -28.78
CA ILE A 401 -29.30 40.25 -28.04
C ILE A 401 -30.21 40.11 -26.82
N ASP A 402 -31.37 39.45 -26.96
CA ASP A 402 -32.27 39.18 -25.84
C ASP A 402 -31.57 38.37 -24.73
N THR A 403 -30.70 37.44 -25.13
CA THR A 403 -29.91 36.62 -24.20
C THR A 403 -28.84 37.45 -23.48
N ILE A 404 -28.12 38.30 -24.20
CA ILE A 404 -27.15 39.25 -23.59
C ILE A 404 -27.88 40.20 -22.62
N ASP A 405 -29.01 40.76 -23.04
CA ASP A 405 -29.75 41.77 -22.27
C ASP A 405 -30.39 41.19 -21.00
N ALA A 406 -30.59 39.87 -20.93
CA ALA A 406 -31.10 39.19 -19.75
C ALA A 406 -30.10 39.17 -18.58
N VAL A 407 -28.79 39.26 -18.87
CA VAL A 407 -27.71 39.16 -17.86
C VAL A 407 -26.83 40.40 -17.79
N ALA A 408 -26.84 41.24 -18.83
CA ALA A 408 -26.15 42.52 -18.83
C ALA A 408 -26.78 43.51 -17.82
N PRO A 409 -25.99 44.42 -17.23
CA PRO A 409 -24.58 44.63 -17.49
C PRO A 409 -23.68 43.58 -16.82
N PHE A 410 -22.68 43.08 -17.55
CA PHE A 410 -21.68 42.16 -17.00
C PHE A 410 -20.80 42.88 -15.97
N SER A 411 -20.44 42.20 -14.89
CA SER A 411 -19.57 42.73 -13.82
C SER A 411 -18.07 42.56 -14.11
N ILE A 412 -17.72 41.68 -15.06
CA ILE A 412 -16.33 41.47 -15.51
C ILE A 412 -15.69 42.78 -15.94
N SER A 413 -14.41 42.95 -15.61
CA SER A 413 -13.64 44.12 -16.05
C SER A 413 -13.38 44.01 -17.55
N ALA A 414 -13.90 44.96 -18.31
CA ALA A 414 -13.86 44.93 -19.76
C ALA A 414 -13.08 46.10 -20.34
N MET A 415 -12.34 45.87 -21.41
CA MET A 415 -11.73 46.91 -22.23
C MET A 415 -12.31 46.85 -23.64
N ILE A 416 -12.81 47.99 -24.11
CA ILE A 416 -13.36 48.15 -25.46
C ILE A 416 -12.42 49.05 -26.26
N PHE A 417 -11.69 48.46 -27.19
CA PHE A 417 -10.80 49.19 -28.09
C PHE A 417 -11.52 49.52 -29.40
N SER A 418 -11.38 50.77 -29.87
CA SER A 418 -11.83 51.20 -31.19
C SER A 418 -10.79 52.06 -31.90
N GLY A 419 -10.52 51.73 -33.16
CA GLY A 419 -9.72 52.56 -34.06
C GLY A 419 -10.55 53.69 -34.67
N GLU A 420 -10.13 54.95 -34.48
CA GLU A 420 -10.86 56.12 -35.00
C GLU A 420 -10.86 56.21 -36.53
N ASN A 421 -9.96 55.49 -37.21
CA ASN A 421 -9.93 55.39 -38.67
C ASN A 421 -10.82 54.25 -39.21
N ASP A 422 -11.40 53.41 -38.35
CA ASP A 422 -12.35 52.38 -38.75
C ASP A 422 -13.76 52.97 -38.93
N ASP A 423 -14.00 53.56 -40.11
CA ASP A 423 -15.27 54.19 -40.44
C ASP A 423 -16.49 53.24 -40.42
N ASN A 424 -16.26 51.91 -40.44
CA ASN A 424 -17.33 50.93 -40.48
C ASN A 424 -17.79 50.51 -39.07
N PHE A 425 -16.88 50.39 -38.10
CA PHE A 425 -17.21 49.83 -36.78
C PHE A 425 -17.01 50.79 -35.60
N LYS A 426 -16.25 51.90 -35.72
CA LYS A 426 -15.96 52.79 -34.58
C LYS A 426 -17.19 53.30 -33.83
N ASN A 427 -18.29 53.57 -34.55
CA ASN A 427 -19.53 54.08 -33.97
C ASN A 427 -20.37 52.99 -33.27
N LEU A 428 -19.95 51.72 -33.32
CA LEU A 428 -20.64 50.59 -32.71
C LEU A 428 -20.06 50.21 -31.35
N ALA A 429 -18.79 50.54 -31.09
CA ALA A 429 -18.11 50.26 -29.83
C ALA A 429 -18.84 50.80 -28.58
N PRO A 430 -19.43 52.01 -28.57
CA PRO A 430 -20.15 52.51 -27.39
C PRO A 430 -21.36 51.65 -27.00
N ALA A 431 -22.05 51.04 -27.97
CA ALA A 431 -23.19 50.17 -27.66
C ALA A 431 -22.74 48.87 -26.98
N LEU A 432 -21.58 48.35 -27.37
CA LEU A 432 -20.95 47.18 -26.74
C LEU A 432 -20.45 47.51 -25.32
N ALA A 433 -19.78 48.66 -25.13
CA ALA A 433 -19.30 49.14 -23.84
C ALA A 433 -20.43 49.21 -22.79
N ASN A 434 -21.60 49.72 -23.18
CA ASN A 434 -22.78 49.81 -22.30
C ASN A 434 -23.33 48.46 -21.79
N LYS A 435 -22.82 47.31 -22.28
CA LYS A 435 -23.15 45.98 -21.74
C LYS A 435 -22.29 45.59 -20.53
N PHE A 436 -21.33 46.41 -20.12
CA PHE A 436 -20.44 46.13 -19.00
C PHE A 436 -20.58 47.24 -17.95
N THR A 437 -20.52 46.86 -16.67
CA THR A 437 -20.65 47.82 -15.55
C THR A 437 -19.41 48.70 -15.45
N ASN A 438 -18.22 48.10 -15.68
CA ASN A 438 -16.92 48.75 -15.62
C ASN A 438 -16.17 48.50 -16.94
N SER A 439 -16.41 49.35 -17.95
CA SER A 439 -15.65 49.31 -19.21
C SER A 439 -14.58 50.40 -19.27
N LEU A 440 -13.36 50.02 -19.63
CA LEU A 440 -12.33 50.94 -20.10
C LEU A 440 -12.49 51.12 -21.61
N ASP A 441 -12.98 52.29 -22.01
CA ASP A 441 -13.17 52.63 -23.42
C ASP A 441 -11.89 53.26 -23.99
N VAL A 442 -11.20 52.53 -24.87
CA VAL A 442 -9.93 52.94 -25.49
C VAL A 442 -10.14 53.35 -26.94
N HIS A 443 -9.85 54.61 -27.23
CA HIS A 443 -9.99 55.20 -28.57
C HIS A 443 -8.61 55.49 -29.17
N SER A 444 -8.19 54.67 -30.12
CA SER A 444 -6.92 54.89 -30.81
C SER A 444 -7.09 55.93 -31.93
N PRO A 445 -6.30 57.02 -31.93
CA PRO A 445 -6.35 58.03 -32.98
C PRO A 445 -5.72 57.56 -34.30
N THR A 446 -4.95 56.47 -34.26
CA THR A 446 -4.12 56.00 -35.38
C THR A 446 -4.57 54.67 -35.97
N ALA A 447 -5.23 53.82 -35.19
CA ALA A 447 -5.66 52.51 -35.65
C ALA A 447 -6.85 52.60 -36.61
N ASP A 448 -6.82 51.71 -37.62
CA ASP A 448 -7.96 51.35 -38.46
C ASP A 448 -8.59 50.05 -37.90
N HIS A 449 -9.16 49.18 -38.74
CA HIS A 449 -9.70 47.88 -38.31
C HIS A 449 -8.61 46.83 -38.03
N HIS A 450 -7.71 47.08 -37.09
CA HIS A 450 -6.68 46.14 -36.62
C HIS A 450 -6.41 46.31 -35.10
N LEU A 451 -5.74 45.33 -34.48
CA LEU A 451 -5.25 45.48 -33.10
C LEU A 451 -4.20 46.60 -32.99
N PRO A 452 -4.07 47.27 -31.84
CA PRO A 452 -3.09 48.35 -31.66
C PRO A 452 -1.67 47.83 -31.89
N TYR A 453 -0.85 48.63 -32.58
CA TYR A 453 0.59 48.38 -32.64
C TYR A 453 1.27 48.96 -31.41
N GLN A 454 2.47 48.49 -31.08
CA GLN A 454 3.29 49.02 -29.97
C GLN A 454 3.52 50.55 -30.09
N SER A 455 3.52 51.08 -31.31
CA SER A 455 3.67 52.53 -31.55
C SER A 455 2.41 53.37 -31.27
N ASP A 456 1.28 52.74 -30.97
CA ASP A 456 0.02 53.43 -30.69
C ASP A 456 0.09 54.14 -29.33
N SER A 457 -0.39 55.39 -29.26
CA SER A 457 -0.37 56.16 -28.00
C SER A 457 -1.21 55.57 -26.88
N THR A 458 -2.10 54.63 -27.19
CA THR A 458 -2.96 53.94 -26.23
C THR A 458 -2.45 52.55 -25.85
N PHE A 459 -1.35 52.09 -26.44
CA PHE A 459 -0.83 50.73 -26.23
C PHE A 459 -0.49 50.45 -24.77
N ASP A 460 0.25 51.36 -24.12
CA ASP A 460 0.61 51.20 -22.69
C ASP A 460 -0.63 51.14 -21.79
N THR A 461 -1.66 51.94 -22.06
CA THR A 461 -2.94 51.86 -21.32
C THR A 461 -3.64 50.51 -21.45
N ILE A 462 -3.50 49.85 -22.61
CA ILE A 462 -4.07 48.52 -22.85
C ILE A 462 -3.28 47.46 -22.08
N VAL A 463 -1.95 47.54 -22.11
CA VAL A 463 -1.07 46.67 -21.33
C VAL A 463 -1.32 46.87 -19.84
N ASP A 464 -1.37 48.12 -19.36
CA ASP A 464 -1.67 48.48 -17.98
C ASP A 464 -3.02 47.92 -17.54
N PHE A 465 -4.06 47.96 -18.39
CA PHE A 465 -5.37 47.38 -18.06
C PHE A 465 -5.33 45.84 -17.92
N ILE A 466 -4.56 45.17 -18.78
CA ILE A 466 -4.37 43.71 -18.73
C ILE A 466 -3.57 43.34 -17.48
N LEU A 467 -2.59 44.17 -17.12
CA LEU A 467 -1.79 44.03 -15.91
C LEU A 467 -2.42 44.69 -14.68
N ASP A 468 -3.62 45.27 -14.79
CA ASP A 468 -4.27 45.96 -13.67
C ASP A 468 -4.82 44.89 -12.72
N GLY A 469 -4.34 44.91 -11.47
CA GLY A 469 -4.45 43.78 -10.55
C GLY A 469 -3.29 42.76 -10.63
N LEU A 470 -2.31 43.01 -11.51
CA LEU A 470 -1.07 42.23 -11.72
C LEU A 470 0.16 43.17 -11.87
N GLN A 471 0.14 44.36 -11.24
CA GLN A 471 1.24 45.34 -11.28
C GLN A 471 2.59 44.66 -10.91
N PRO A 472 3.76 45.21 -11.34
CA PRO A 472 5.05 44.71 -10.84
C PRO A 472 4.99 44.80 -9.33
N PHE A 473 4.89 43.65 -8.70
CA PHE A 473 4.80 43.57 -7.26
C PHE A 473 6.14 44.04 -6.70
N GLU A 474 6.13 45.20 -6.04
CA GLU A 474 7.25 45.59 -5.20
C GLU A 474 7.08 44.86 -3.87
N LYS A 475 8.16 44.27 -3.34
CA LYS A 475 8.06 43.42 -2.15
C LYS A 475 7.55 44.21 -0.94
N GLU A 476 7.75 45.53 -0.93
CA GLU A 476 7.20 46.49 0.02
C GLU A 476 5.67 46.42 0.07
N ASP A 477 5.00 46.13 -1.04
CA ASP A 477 3.53 46.14 -1.14
C ASP A 477 2.87 44.99 -0.36
N SER A 478 3.63 43.94 0.00
CA SER A 478 3.11 42.88 0.88
C SER A 478 2.88 43.33 2.32
N TRP A 479 3.53 44.39 2.78
CA TRP A 479 3.58 44.75 4.20
C TRP A 479 2.38 45.55 4.67
N LEU A 480 1.78 45.11 5.77
CA LEU A 480 0.69 45.78 6.45
C LEU A 480 1.21 46.77 7.50
N CYS A 481 0.34 47.71 7.89
CA CYS A 481 0.61 48.64 8.99
C CYS A 481 1.85 49.51 8.82
N GLN A 482 2.26 49.79 7.57
CA GLN A 482 3.43 50.60 7.28
C GLN A 482 3.31 51.98 7.95
N ASP A 483 4.37 52.38 8.66
CA ASP A 483 4.47 53.65 9.38
C ASP A 483 3.31 53.90 10.37
N GLY A 484 2.79 52.83 10.98
CA GLY A 484 1.75 52.88 12.00
C GLY A 484 0.37 53.29 11.48
N GLN A 485 0.06 52.97 10.22
CA GLN A 485 -1.24 53.27 9.61
C GLN A 485 -2.32 52.20 9.85
N GLY A 486 -2.05 51.16 10.64
CA GLY A 486 -3.03 50.09 10.90
C GLY A 486 -4.18 50.50 11.83
N ASP A 487 -5.23 49.68 11.87
CA ASP A 487 -6.36 49.90 12.77
C ASP A 487 -6.02 49.64 14.24
N TRP A 488 -6.85 50.19 15.13
CA TRP A 488 -6.72 49.94 16.57
C TRP A 488 -7.26 48.55 16.91
N VAL A 489 -6.40 47.76 17.53
CA VAL A 489 -6.64 46.38 17.90
C VAL A 489 -6.62 46.21 19.41
N LYS A 490 -7.27 45.15 19.88
CA LYS A 490 -7.49 44.90 21.30
C LYS A 490 -7.02 43.51 21.71
N ASP A 491 -6.28 43.46 22.82
CA ASP A 491 -6.17 42.23 23.62
C ASP A 491 -7.48 42.00 24.38
N LEU A 492 -8.20 40.95 23.98
CA LEU A 492 -9.53 40.62 24.49
C LEU A 492 -9.52 40.05 25.92
N ASN A 493 -8.37 39.66 26.47
CA ASN A 493 -8.23 39.16 27.85
C ASN A 493 -8.01 40.29 28.88
N GLY A 494 -7.98 41.56 28.44
CA GLY A 494 -7.32 42.66 29.14
C GLY A 494 -8.12 43.60 30.04
N GLU A 495 -9.19 43.18 30.72
CA GLU A 495 -9.79 44.04 31.76
C GLU A 495 -9.01 43.95 33.08
N GLY A 496 -8.04 44.85 33.29
CA GLY A 496 -7.38 45.06 34.60
C GLY A 496 -5.84 44.91 34.63
N ASN A 497 -5.20 44.59 33.51
CA ASN A 497 -3.73 44.49 33.40
C ASN A 497 -3.07 45.85 33.13
N SER A 498 -1.78 45.98 33.48
CA SER A 498 -0.98 47.19 33.21
C SER A 498 -0.22 47.01 31.89
N TYR A 499 -0.77 47.55 30.81
CA TYR A 499 -0.20 47.43 29.47
C TYR A 499 0.75 48.59 29.11
N THR A 500 1.76 48.28 28.31
CA THR A 500 2.64 49.23 27.63
C THR A 500 2.26 49.32 26.15
N ALA A 501 1.17 50.03 25.85
CA ALA A 501 0.70 50.26 24.47
C ALA A 501 1.27 51.54 23.85
N ASN A 502 1.40 51.58 22.52
CA ASN A 502 1.69 52.83 21.82
C ASN A 502 0.52 53.82 21.96
N THR A 503 0.87 55.10 21.90
CA THR A 503 -0.09 56.20 22.08
C THR A 503 -0.18 57.10 20.85
N ARG A 504 0.18 56.57 19.66
CA ARG A 504 0.11 57.27 18.37
C ARG A 504 -1.36 57.51 17.99
N GLY A 505 -2.01 58.48 18.64
CA GLY A 505 -3.42 58.80 18.40
C GLY A 505 -4.26 59.13 19.64
N ALA A 506 -3.65 59.48 20.77
CA ALA A 506 -4.39 59.90 21.98
C ALA A 506 -5.47 60.96 21.66
N GLY A 507 -6.74 60.52 21.55
CA GLY A 507 -7.90 61.35 21.25
C GLY A 507 -8.74 60.98 20.00
N GLN A 508 -8.44 59.89 19.29
CA GLN A 508 -9.23 59.40 18.15
C GLN A 508 -10.51 58.66 18.60
N SER A 509 -11.58 58.73 17.78
CA SER A 509 -12.85 58.03 18.01
C SER A 509 -12.65 56.52 17.85
N GLY A 510 -12.77 55.75 18.93
CA GLY A 510 -12.47 54.31 18.99
C GLY A 510 -11.20 54.00 19.79
N GLY A 511 -10.26 54.95 19.87
CA GLY A 511 -9.08 54.84 20.72
C GLY A 511 -9.45 55.08 22.19
N GLY A 512 -9.47 54.02 22.99
CA GLY A 512 -9.59 54.12 24.44
C GLY A 512 -8.52 55.06 24.96
N GLY A 513 -8.92 56.20 25.55
CA GLY A 513 -8.00 57.26 25.95
C GLY A 513 -6.90 56.78 26.90
N GLY A 514 -5.75 56.43 26.35
CA GLY A 514 -4.45 56.30 27.02
C GLY A 514 -4.34 55.30 28.18
N SER A 515 -5.37 54.50 28.47
CA SER A 515 -5.31 53.43 29.47
C SER A 515 -6.27 52.30 29.10
N GLY A 516 -5.78 51.27 28.45
CA GLY A 516 -6.53 50.06 28.09
C GLY A 516 -5.72 49.12 27.20
N PRO A 517 -6.22 47.89 26.93
CA PRO A 517 -5.55 46.85 26.12
C PRO A 517 -5.58 47.17 24.61
N TRP A 518 -5.45 48.44 24.23
CA TRP A 518 -5.57 48.91 22.85
C TRP A 518 -4.20 49.20 22.26
N PHE A 519 -3.93 48.64 21.09
CA PHE A 519 -2.65 48.73 20.41
C PHE A 519 -2.87 49.09 18.94
N GLN A 520 -1.79 49.45 18.25
CA GLN A 520 -1.77 49.69 16.82
C GLN A 520 -0.53 49.00 16.26
N CYS A 521 -0.67 48.18 15.22
CA CYS A 521 0.47 47.60 14.52
C CYS A 521 1.31 48.71 13.87
N ASP A 522 2.63 48.60 13.94
CA ASP A 522 3.59 49.53 13.34
C ASP A 522 4.73 48.73 12.72
N VAL A 523 4.85 48.82 11.39
CA VAL A 523 5.90 48.17 10.61
C VAL A 523 6.61 49.21 9.78
N SER A 524 7.93 49.11 9.67
CA SER A 524 8.73 49.89 8.73
C SER A 524 9.69 48.98 8.00
N VAL A 525 9.66 49.06 6.67
CA VAL A 525 10.48 48.22 5.80
C VAL A 525 11.40 49.11 4.98
N THR A 526 12.68 48.75 4.96
CA THR A 526 13.66 49.36 4.08
C THR A 526 14.38 48.28 3.31
N MET A 527 14.45 48.43 1.99
CA MET A 527 15.10 47.45 1.12
C MET A 527 16.43 47.96 0.59
N THR A 528 17.36 47.03 0.44
CA THR A 528 18.58 47.17 -0.35
C THR A 528 18.46 46.29 -1.60
N ASN A 529 19.54 46.14 -2.37
CA ASN A 529 19.52 45.22 -3.52
C ASN A 529 19.56 43.74 -3.11
N SER A 530 19.89 43.42 -1.85
CA SER A 530 20.14 42.05 -1.39
C SER A 530 19.34 41.65 -0.17
N GLU A 531 18.87 42.61 0.62
CA GLU A 531 18.25 42.37 1.93
C GLU A 531 17.10 43.34 2.16
N MET A 532 16.07 42.86 2.83
CA MET A 532 14.95 43.58 3.37
C MET A 532 15.14 43.70 4.89
N GLN A 533 15.19 44.93 5.39
CA GLN A 533 15.26 45.22 6.81
C GLN A 533 13.89 45.65 7.31
N ILE A 534 13.35 44.92 8.30
CA ILE A 534 12.02 45.12 8.85
C ILE A 534 12.16 45.50 10.32
N ASN A 535 11.55 46.61 10.73
CA ASN A 535 11.40 46.98 12.13
C ASN A 535 9.91 46.98 12.45
N SER A 536 9.51 46.36 13.55
CA SER A 536 8.11 46.27 13.96
C SER A 536 7.94 46.32 15.47
N ASN A 537 6.73 46.63 15.93
CA ASN A 537 6.37 46.55 17.35
C ASN A 537 5.74 45.19 17.76
N ALA A 538 5.76 44.20 16.87
CA ALA A 538 5.21 42.85 17.06
C ALA A 538 3.73 42.83 17.54
N ILE A 539 2.93 43.78 17.07
CA ILE A 539 1.48 43.84 17.34
C ILE A 539 0.73 43.44 16.06
N PRO A 540 -0.26 42.52 16.13
CA PRO A 540 -1.07 42.15 14.98
C PRO A 540 -2.02 43.28 14.56
N ASN A 541 -2.54 43.22 13.35
CA ASN A 541 -3.54 44.17 12.83
C ASN A 541 -4.99 43.72 13.06
N HIS A 542 -5.20 42.67 13.84
CA HIS A 542 -6.52 42.21 14.31
C HIS A 542 -6.52 42.06 15.83
N ASN A 543 -7.71 41.91 16.43
CA ASN A 543 -7.83 41.60 17.87
C ASN A 543 -7.29 40.20 18.17
N TRP A 544 -6.76 39.96 19.37
CA TRP A 544 -6.23 38.65 19.76
C TRP A 544 -6.61 38.29 21.20
N LEU A 545 -6.30 37.05 21.58
CA LEU A 545 -6.48 36.52 22.92
C LEU A 545 -5.12 36.25 23.56
N SER A 546 -4.89 36.84 24.73
CA SER A 546 -3.68 36.64 25.52
C SER A 546 -3.86 35.55 26.60
N ALA A 547 -4.08 34.29 26.22
CA ALA A 547 -4.33 33.25 27.20
C ALA A 547 -3.09 32.94 28.06
N PHE A 548 -3.27 32.84 29.39
CA PHE A 548 -2.28 32.38 30.39
C PHE A 548 -0.98 33.19 30.60
N ALA A 549 -0.53 34.06 29.69
CA ALA A 549 0.66 34.90 29.88
C ALA A 549 0.34 36.34 30.32
N ALA A 550 1.17 36.88 31.23
CA ALA A 550 0.84 38.08 32.00
C ALA A 550 0.95 39.41 31.24
N ASN A 551 1.57 39.49 30.06
CA ASN A 551 1.71 40.74 29.31
C ASN A 551 1.75 40.45 27.80
N ALA A 552 1.04 41.24 26.99
CA ALA A 552 1.12 41.29 25.52
C ALA A 552 1.58 42.69 25.08
N ASP A 553 2.57 43.22 25.79
CA ASP A 553 3.12 44.55 25.52
C ASP A 553 3.86 44.57 24.18
N GLU A 554 3.97 45.76 23.59
CA GLU A 554 4.75 45.98 22.38
C GLU A 554 6.19 45.54 22.55
N GLN A 555 6.73 44.88 21.52
CA GLN A 555 8.12 44.45 21.48
C GLN A 555 8.78 45.04 20.24
N ASP A 556 9.87 45.78 20.43
CA ASP A 556 10.68 46.26 19.30
C ASP A 556 11.43 45.05 18.70
N MET A 557 11.09 44.70 17.46
CA MET A 557 11.68 43.58 16.72
C MET A 557 12.33 44.09 15.42
N ASP A 558 13.55 43.63 15.17
CA ASP A 558 14.32 43.93 13.97
C ASP A 558 14.66 42.63 13.23
N TRP A 559 14.32 42.54 11.95
CA TRP A 559 14.54 41.37 11.11
C TRP A 559 15.30 41.74 9.84
N THR A 560 16.13 40.83 9.35
CA THR A 560 16.82 40.96 8.05
C THR A 560 16.49 39.77 7.17
N ILE A 561 15.78 39.97 6.07
CA ILE A 561 15.36 38.90 5.15
C ILE A 561 16.14 39.03 3.83
N PRO A 562 16.78 37.97 3.30
CA PRO A 562 17.43 38.04 2.00
C PRO A 562 16.40 38.21 0.88
N LEU A 563 16.68 39.10 -0.07
CA LEU A 563 15.80 39.39 -1.21
C LEU A 563 16.03 38.49 -2.43
N ASN A 564 17.19 37.83 -2.45
CA ASN A 564 17.57 36.89 -3.50
C ASN A 564 17.83 35.54 -2.79
N PRO A 565 16.77 34.78 -2.48
CA PRO A 565 16.91 33.47 -1.84
C PRO A 565 17.78 32.57 -2.72
N VAL A 566 18.58 31.74 -2.08
CA VAL A 566 19.47 30.77 -2.72
C VAL A 566 19.11 29.40 -2.20
N GLU A 567 18.81 28.46 -3.09
CA GLU A 567 18.51 27.08 -2.73
C GLU A 567 19.65 26.45 -1.93
N ASP A 568 19.29 25.69 -0.91
CA ASP A 568 20.23 24.92 -0.15
C ASP A 568 20.51 23.58 -0.80
N THR A 569 21.47 23.57 -1.73
CA THR A 569 21.88 22.35 -2.44
C THR A 569 23.04 21.62 -1.74
N SER A 570 23.38 21.99 -0.50
CA SER A 570 24.62 21.55 0.14
C SER A 570 24.47 20.27 0.96
N GLY A 571 23.27 20.03 1.49
CA GLY A 571 22.92 18.87 2.31
C GLY A 571 23.83 18.67 3.52
N GLY A 572 23.63 17.55 4.23
CA GLY A 572 24.41 17.21 5.43
C GLY A 572 24.01 18.03 6.67
N HIS A 573 22.83 18.62 6.64
CA HIS A 573 22.24 19.35 7.76
C HIS A 573 21.80 18.41 8.86
N ASN A 574 21.65 18.96 10.06
CA ASN A 574 21.14 18.20 11.18
C ASN A 574 19.63 17.96 11.00
N SER A 575 19.22 16.70 10.77
CA SER A 575 17.82 16.32 10.58
C SER A 575 17.08 15.99 11.87
N ALA A 576 17.70 16.15 13.05
CA ALA A 576 17.13 15.72 14.32
C ALA A 576 15.73 16.28 14.59
N ASN A 577 15.45 17.48 14.08
CA ASN A 577 14.20 18.20 14.30
C ASN A 577 13.45 18.50 12.99
N CYS A 578 13.77 17.78 11.91
CA CYS A 578 13.01 17.77 10.66
C CYS A 578 13.34 16.47 9.92
N PRO A 579 12.98 15.31 10.50
CA PRO A 579 13.37 14.01 9.95
C PRO A 579 12.89 13.83 8.51
N ALA A 580 11.75 14.42 8.14
CA ALA A 580 11.23 14.44 6.77
C ALA A 580 12.19 15.08 5.76
N ALA A 581 13.01 16.05 6.17
CA ALA A 581 14.02 16.66 5.30
C ALA A 581 15.29 15.82 5.16
N ASN A 582 15.50 14.82 6.04
CA ASN A 582 16.61 13.88 6.01
C ASN A 582 18.01 14.52 5.81
N GLY A 583 18.20 15.75 6.32
CA GLY A 583 19.45 16.50 6.23
C GLY A 583 19.72 17.12 4.86
N ALA A 584 18.75 17.10 3.94
CA ALA A 584 18.80 17.83 2.68
C ALA A 584 18.71 19.35 2.91
N TYR A 585 17.91 19.77 3.91
CA TYR A 585 17.63 21.16 4.23
C TYR A 585 17.91 21.47 5.71
N GLU A 586 18.21 22.73 6.02
CA GLU A 586 18.34 23.21 7.41
C GLU A 586 16.97 23.20 8.08
N CYS A 587 16.85 22.56 9.26
CA CYS A 587 15.58 22.53 9.98
C CYS A 587 15.16 23.92 10.48
N ALA A 588 13.87 24.20 10.43
CA ALA A 588 13.31 25.33 11.13
C ALA A 588 13.50 25.12 12.65
N PRO A 589 13.89 26.16 13.41
CA PRO A 589 14.00 26.06 14.87
C PRO A 589 12.70 25.57 15.52
N ASP A 590 12.79 24.62 16.43
CA ASP A 590 11.62 24.15 17.19
C ASP A 590 11.02 25.28 18.04
N ARG A 591 11.88 26.19 18.53
CA ARG A 591 11.52 27.32 19.39
C ARG A 591 12.09 28.61 18.86
N GLY A 592 11.33 29.68 18.99
CA GLY A 592 11.65 30.99 18.48
C GLY A 592 11.10 31.24 17.08
N ALA A 593 11.47 32.39 16.53
CA ALA A 593 11.01 32.82 15.23
C ALA A 593 11.65 31.99 14.11
N VAL A 594 10.83 31.67 13.11
CA VAL A 594 11.24 31.01 11.86
C VAL A 594 10.93 31.86 10.63
N ALA A 595 10.01 32.80 10.80
CA ALA A 595 9.57 33.73 9.77
C ALA A 595 8.96 34.98 10.42
N VAL A 596 8.61 35.96 9.60
CA VAL A 596 7.91 37.19 10.00
C VAL A 596 6.66 37.35 9.16
N ALA A 597 5.50 37.53 9.81
CA ALA A 597 4.25 37.84 9.12
C ALA A 597 4.27 39.28 8.57
N VAL A 598 3.45 39.57 7.56
CA VAL A 598 3.46 40.89 6.91
C VAL A 598 2.95 42.04 7.79
N ASN A 599 2.32 41.75 8.93
CA ASN A 599 2.02 42.75 9.97
C ASN A 599 3.16 42.91 11.01
N GLY A 600 4.31 42.27 10.81
CA GLY A 600 5.50 42.37 11.66
C GLY A 600 5.52 41.43 12.86
N VAL A 601 4.44 40.70 13.13
CA VAL A 601 4.40 39.69 14.19
C VAL A 601 5.25 38.48 13.78
N PRO A 602 6.11 37.94 14.65
CA PRO A 602 6.90 36.78 14.29
C PRO A 602 6.05 35.51 14.18
N ILE A 603 6.46 34.63 13.27
CA ILE A 603 5.95 33.27 13.12
C ILE A 603 6.93 32.34 13.80
N PHE A 604 6.43 31.52 14.72
CA PHE A 604 7.27 30.66 15.55
C PHE A 604 7.23 29.21 15.11
N GLY A 605 8.28 28.49 15.49
CA GLY A 605 8.38 27.06 15.32
C GLY A 605 7.46 26.26 16.25
N PRO A 606 7.35 24.94 16.02
CA PRO A 606 6.30 24.09 16.57
C PRO A 606 6.29 23.89 18.10
N GLU A 607 7.37 24.20 18.82
CA GLU A 607 7.57 23.88 20.24
C GLU A 607 7.66 25.10 21.19
N GLU A 608 7.21 26.30 20.79
CA GLU A 608 7.21 27.46 21.70
C GLU A 608 6.27 27.26 22.91
N GLY A 609 6.83 26.74 24.01
CA GLY A 609 6.15 26.49 25.28
C GLY A 609 6.71 25.24 25.99
N PRO A 610 6.63 25.12 27.33
CA PRO A 610 7.08 23.91 28.03
C PRO A 610 6.06 22.76 27.90
N GLY A 611 5.76 22.28 26.70
CA GLY A 611 4.73 21.26 26.46
C GLY A 611 4.95 20.45 25.18
N GLY A 612 5.18 21.14 24.05
CA GLY A 612 5.63 20.52 22.81
C GLY A 612 4.60 20.45 21.68
N ASP A 613 3.32 20.78 21.89
CA ASP A 613 2.31 20.62 20.83
C ASP A 613 1.16 21.64 20.93
N ALA A 614 1.49 22.93 20.73
CA ALA A 614 0.53 24.02 20.90
C ALA A 614 -0.67 23.95 19.93
N VAL A 615 -0.48 23.37 18.74
CA VAL A 615 -1.49 23.42 17.67
C VAL A 615 -2.35 22.17 17.62
N ALA A 616 -1.83 20.99 17.93
CA ALA A 616 -2.68 19.80 17.89
C ALA A 616 -3.59 19.65 19.13
N LEU A 617 -3.39 20.50 20.16
CA LEU A 617 -4.38 20.76 21.21
C LEU A 617 -5.65 21.42 20.65
N GLU A 618 -5.53 22.40 19.77
CA GLU A 618 -6.66 23.16 19.20
C GLU A 618 -7.62 22.24 18.42
N TYR A 619 -7.07 21.23 17.76
CA TYR A 619 -7.84 20.25 16.98
C TYR A 619 -8.22 18.99 17.76
N LEU A 620 -7.90 18.94 19.07
CA LEU A 620 -8.19 17.80 19.95
C LEU A 620 -7.55 16.49 19.46
N TYR A 621 -6.47 16.57 18.69
CA TYR A 621 -5.77 15.39 18.15
C TYR A 621 -4.88 14.74 19.20
N PHE A 622 -4.46 15.48 20.22
CA PHE A 622 -3.62 14.94 21.29
C PHE A 622 -4.11 15.45 22.64
N ASN A 623 -3.80 14.70 23.69
CA ASN A 623 -4.12 15.10 25.06
C ASN A 623 -2.84 15.67 25.69
N GLU A 624 -2.71 16.99 25.69
CA GLU A 624 -1.56 17.68 26.31
C GLU A 624 -1.74 17.71 27.83
N ASP A 625 -0.91 16.94 28.54
CA ASP A 625 -0.98 16.81 29.99
C ASP A 625 0.07 17.64 30.74
N ARG A 626 0.89 18.44 30.05
CA ARG A 626 2.02 19.19 30.64
C ARG A 626 1.75 20.68 30.72
N GLN A 627 1.34 21.34 29.64
CA GLN A 627 0.97 22.76 29.63
C GLN A 627 -0.16 23.03 28.61
N PRO A 628 -1.40 23.32 29.05
CA PRO A 628 -2.44 23.75 28.13
C PRO A 628 -2.06 25.13 27.56
N ILE A 629 -1.84 25.18 26.24
CA ILE A 629 -1.75 26.44 25.48
C ILE A 629 -3.09 26.62 24.79
N ASP A 630 -3.76 27.73 25.06
CA ASP A 630 -5.01 28.08 24.36
C ASP A 630 -4.60 29.00 23.20
N LEU A 631 -4.64 28.45 21.98
CA LEU A 631 -4.38 29.25 20.80
C LEU A 631 -5.52 30.25 20.66
N GLY A 632 -5.15 31.53 20.57
CA GLY A 632 -6.11 32.57 20.27
C GLY A 632 -6.56 32.49 18.81
N TYR A 633 -7.33 33.50 18.41
CA TYR A 633 -7.79 33.61 17.03
C TYR A 633 -6.63 33.53 16.04
N CYS A 634 -6.86 32.78 14.96
CA CYS A 634 -5.88 32.54 13.90
C CYS A 634 -4.61 31.80 14.35
N GLY A 635 -4.69 30.97 15.40
CA GLY A 635 -3.52 30.27 15.90
C GLY A 635 -2.43 31.22 16.43
N ALA A 636 -2.84 32.43 16.87
CA ALA A 636 -1.97 33.42 17.48
C ALA A 636 -2.14 33.39 19.00
N HIS A 637 -1.05 33.51 19.76
CA HIS A 637 -1.12 33.65 21.21
C HIS A 637 0.04 34.49 21.74
N ASN A 638 -0.01 34.84 23.03
CA ASN A 638 1.04 35.61 23.67
C ASN A 638 2.00 34.71 24.47
N GLY A 639 3.29 34.82 24.16
CA GLY A 639 4.37 34.20 24.91
C GLY A 639 5.15 35.22 25.77
N PRO A 640 6.18 34.77 26.49
CA PRO A 640 7.11 35.66 27.20
C PRO A 640 7.81 36.69 26.28
N ALA A 641 7.88 36.40 24.98
CA ALA A 641 8.48 37.24 23.95
C ALA A 641 7.45 38.07 23.14
N GLY A 642 6.19 38.11 23.56
CA GLY A 642 5.12 38.84 22.86
C GLY A 642 4.17 37.95 22.07
N VAL A 643 3.32 38.58 21.25
CA VAL A 643 2.36 37.89 20.36
C VAL A 643 3.11 37.23 19.20
N HIS A 644 2.70 36.04 18.80
CA HIS A 644 3.27 35.31 17.67
C HIS A 644 2.25 34.33 17.06
N TYR A 645 2.46 33.96 15.80
CA TYR A 645 1.64 32.97 15.07
C TYR A 645 2.31 31.60 15.01
N HIS A 646 1.49 30.55 15.01
CA HIS A 646 1.92 29.17 14.76
C HIS A 646 1.36 28.59 13.48
N TYR A 647 0.09 28.89 13.18
CA TYR A 647 -0.67 28.16 12.19
C TYR A 647 -1.32 29.05 11.13
N ASP A 648 -2.13 30.04 11.52
CA ASP A 648 -2.96 30.79 10.57
C ASP A 648 -2.72 32.30 10.64
N ALA A 649 -1.80 32.81 9.84
CA ALA A 649 -1.61 34.25 9.70
C ALA A 649 -2.52 34.87 8.63
N MET A 650 -3.39 34.13 7.94
CA MET A 650 -4.20 34.69 6.84
C MET A 650 -5.29 35.62 7.36
N CYS A 651 -5.77 35.43 8.58
CA CYS A 651 -6.79 36.30 9.16
C CYS A 651 -6.37 37.78 9.24
N GLN A 652 -5.08 38.09 9.10
CA GLN A 652 -4.58 39.47 8.96
C GLN A 652 -5.13 40.18 7.70
N PHE A 653 -5.63 39.45 6.71
CA PHE A 653 -6.28 39.97 5.50
C PHE A 653 -7.80 39.84 5.51
N TRP A 654 -8.38 39.26 6.56
CA TRP A 654 -9.81 39.08 6.62
C TRP A 654 -10.50 40.43 6.89
N ASP A 655 -11.14 40.96 5.85
CA ASP A 655 -12.05 42.11 5.94
C ASP A 655 -13.48 41.59 5.94
N ASP A 656 -14.17 41.76 7.06
CA ASP A 656 -15.46 41.11 7.24
C ASP A 656 -16.57 41.82 6.43
N PRO A 657 -17.32 41.08 5.59
CA PRO A 657 -18.33 41.67 4.71
C PRO A 657 -19.61 42.13 5.45
N ASN A 658 -19.81 41.78 6.73
CA ASN A 658 -21.06 41.93 7.46
C ASN A 658 -20.99 42.74 8.77
N GLY A 659 -19.81 43.24 9.17
CA GLY A 659 -19.58 43.97 10.43
C GLY A 659 -19.42 43.09 11.68
N GLU A 660 -19.08 41.82 11.51
CA GLU A 660 -18.62 40.84 12.48
C GLU A 660 -17.20 41.12 13.03
N THR A 661 -16.71 40.27 13.94
CA THR A 661 -15.41 40.41 14.58
C THR A 661 -14.56 39.17 14.34
N ILE A 662 -13.24 39.25 14.58
CA ILE A 662 -12.28 38.14 14.41
C ILE A 662 -12.67 36.83 15.15
N VAL A 663 -13.62 36.92 16.08
CA VAL A 663 -14.22 35.78 16.77
C VAL A 663 -14.95 34.83 15.81
N ASN A 664 -15.44 35.34 14.69
CA ASN A 664 -16.20 34.58 13.70
C ASN A 664 -15.37 34.14 12.49
N TYR A 665 -14.08 34.47 12.47
CA TYR A 665 -13.22 34.09 11.36
C TYR A 665 -13.10 32.56 11.26
N ASP A 666 -13.32 32.05 10.06
CA ASP A 666 -13.08 30.66 9.67
C ASP A 666 -12.34 30.65 8.33
N TYR A 667 -11.37 29.74 8.15
CA TYR A 667 -10.57 29.68 6.93
C TYR A 667 -11.42 29.38 5.67
N THR A 668 -12.63 28.83 5.83
CA THR A 668 -13.57 28.60 4.72
C THR A 668 -14.19 29.88 4.17
N ASP A 669 -14.10 30.99 4.89
CA ASP A 669 -14.55 32.31 4.44
C ASP A 669 -13.52 33.03 3.55
N LEU A 670 -12.33 32.44 3.37
CA LEU A 670 -11.30 32.95 2.47
C LEU A 670 -11.76 32.87 1.02
N ASP A 671 -11.41 33.89 0.22
CA ASP A 671 -11.78 33.96 -1.20
C ASP A 671 -11.12 32.84 -2.02
N SER A 672 -11.89 31.79 -2.26
CA SER A 672 -11.47 30.64 -3.08
C SER A 672 -11.29 30.92 -4.57
N THR A 673 -11.60 32.14 -5.04
CA THR A 673 -11.53 32.50 -6.46
C THR A 673 -10.22 33.16 -6.85
N THR A 674 -9.36 33.50 -5.87
CA THR A 674 -8.11 34.21 -6.09
C THR A 674 -6.94 33.50 -5.43
N HIS A 675 -5.73 33.68 -5.97
CA HIS A 675 -4.50 33.18 -5.35
C HIS A 675 -4.30 33.90 -4.00
N SER A 676 -3.84 33.19 -2.97
CA SER A 676 -3.58 33.79 -1.67
C SER A 676 -2.54 34.92 -1.78
N PRO A 677 -2.67 36.03 -1.04
CA PRO A 677 -1.58 36.99 -0.88
C PRO A 677 -0.43 36.41 -0.04
N ILE A 678 0.73 37.05 -0.11
CA ILE A 678 1.86 36.77 0.79
C ILE A 678 1.46 37.12 2.23
N ILE A 679 1.53 36.14 3.12
CA ILE A 679 1.20 36.28 4.55
C ILE A 679 2.44 36.48 5.43
N GLY A 680 3.62 36.17 4.91
CA GLY A 680 4.89 36.36 5.61
C GLY A 680 6.11 36.02 4.77
N TRP A 681 7.27 36.17 5.37
CA TRP A 681 8.57 35.89 4.76
C TRP A 681 9.42 35.00 5.68
N ALA A 682 9.91 33.89 5.14
CA ALA A 682 10.82 33.00 5.85
C ALA A 682 12.25 33.56 5.89
N PHE A 683 13.05 33.11 6.86
CA PHE A 683 14.41 33.62 7.06
C PHE A 683 15.42 33.21 5.98
N ASP A 684 15.05 32.33 5.06
CA ASP A 684 15.78 32.04 3.83
C ASP A 684 15.40 32.94 2.64
N GLY A 685 14.41 33.81 2.81
CA GLY A 685 13.98 34.80 1.82
C GLY A 685 12.81 34.36 0.95
N TYR A 686 12.34 33.12 1.07
CA TYR A 686 11.16 32.68 0.31
C TYR A 686 9.86 33.20 0.96
N PRO A 687 8.86 33.57 0.14
CA PRO A 687 7.57 34.03 0.64
C PRO A 687 6.75 32.88 1.23
N ILE A 688 5.83 33.24 2.10
CA ILE A 688 4.84 32.35 2.70
C ILE A 688 3.47 32.80 2.21
N TYR A 689 2.68 31.87 1.67
CA TYR A 689 1.30 32.08 1.24
C TYR A 689 0.34 31.27 2.12
N ALA A 690 -0.96 31.55 2.03
CA ALA A 690 -1.98 30.65 2.59
C ALA A 690 -2.45 29.61 1.57
N MET A 691 -3.57 28.95 1.89
CA MET A 691 -3.97 27.69 1.27
C MET A 691 -4.37 27.75 -0.20
N TYR A 692 -4.69 28.90 -0.79
CA TYR A 692 -5.06 28.97 -2.22
C TYR A 692 -3.86 29.31 -3.11
N GLY A 693 -3.57 28.45 -4.09
CA GLY A 693 -2.55 28.67 -5.11
C GLY A 693 -3.00 28.16 -6.48
N TRP A 694 -2.15 28.28 -7.51
CA TRP A 694 -2.48 27.80 -8.86
C TRP A 694 -2.12 26.32 -9.07
N ASP A 695 -2.92 25.56 -9.81
CA ASP A 695 -2.52 24.24 -10.31
C ASP A 695 -1.67 24.35 -11.61
N GLU A 696 -1.30 23.22 -12.20
CA GLU A 696 -0.56 23.15 -13.47
C GLU A 696 -1.29 23.80 -14.68
N ASN A 697 -2.57 24.14 -14.53
CA ASN A 697 -3.36 24.75 -15.58
C ASN A 697 -3.56 26.25 -15.35
N GLY A 698 -3.15 26.78 -14.19
CA GLY A 698 -3.41 28.14 -13.73
C GLY A 698 -4.70 28.29 -12.93
N GLN A 699 -5.33 27.19 -12.50
CA GLN A 699 -6.55 27.20 -11.70
C GLN A 699 -6.27 27.44 -10.23
N VAL A 700 -7.02 28.35 -9.61
CA VAL A 700 -7.00 28.52 -8.16
C VAL A 700 -7.55 27.25 -7.50
N ILE A 701 -6.70 26.58 -6.73
CA ILE A 701 -7.01 25.37 -5.98
C ILE A 701 -6.57 25.53 -4.51
N PRO A 702 -7.28 24.88 -3.57
CA PRO A 702 -6.77 24.70 -2.22
C PRO A 702 -5.57 23.72 -2.25
N LEU A 703 -4.40 24.22 -1.89
CA LEU A 703 -3.16 23.48 -1.71
C LEU A 703 -3.23 22.67 -0.42
N LYS A 704 -2.87 21.40 -0.52
CA LYS A 704 -2.99 20.42 0.56
C LYS A 704 -1.62 20.04 1.08
N SER A 705 -1.51 19.95 2.40
CA SER A 705 -0.28 19.47 3.01
C SER A 705 -0.09 17.96 2.80
N SER A 706 1.16 17.56 2.62
CA SER A 706 1.60 16.17 2.48
C SER A 706 2.00 15.53 3.81
N TYR A 707 1.55 16.10 4.93
CA TYR A 707 1.74 15.53 6.25
C TYR A 707 0.48 14.84 6.78
N GLU A 708 0.68 13.74 7.50
CA GLU A 708 -0.37 13.05 8.25
C GLU A 708 0.13 12.57 9.62
N VAL A 709 -0.78 12.50 10.58
CA VAL A 709 -0.49 11.92 11.90
C VAL A 709 -0.63 10.41 11.88
N GLU A 710 0.39 9.69 12.34
CA GLU A 710 0.34 8.23 12.48
C GLU A 710 0.00 7.81 13.91
N ARG A 711 -1.28 7.51 14.18
CA ARG A 711 -1.68 6.86 15.44
C ARG A 711 -1.57 5.33 15.36
N THR A 712 -0.39 4.79 15.11
CA THR A 712 -0.20 3.34 15.14
C THR A 712 0.08 2.86 16.57
N SER A 713 -0.91 2.18 17.14
CA SER A 713 -0.92 1.41 18.41
C SER A 713 -1.19 2.18 19.71
N GLU A 714 -1.73 1.45 20.72
CA GLU A 714 -1.79 1.89 22.12
C GLU A 714 -0.37 2.26 22.59
N GLY A 715 0.03 3.52 22.39
CA GLY A 715 1.37 4.02 22.66
C GLY A 715 2.29 4.24 21.44
N GLY A 716 1.76 4.51 20.24
CA GLY A 716 2.55 5.04 19.11
C GLY A 716 3.29 6.33 19.48
N ASP A 717 4.45 6.57 18.86
CA ASP A 717 5.47 7.58 19.23
C ASP A 717 4.86 8.94 19.57
N GLN A 718 4.61 9.15 20.86
CA GLN A 718 4.27 10.45 21.41
C GLN A 718 5.59 11.16 21.67
N GLY A 719 6.12 11.79 20.62
CA GLY A 719 7.32 12.59 20.70
C GLY A 719 7.21 13.66 21.79
N TYR A 720 8.34 14.15 22.30
CA TYR A 720 8.37 15.29 23.22
C TYR A 720 8.14 16.62 22.46
N ASN A 721 8.06 16.55 21.14
CA ASN A 721 8.31 17.54 20.13
C ASN A 721 7.24 17.35 19.05
N GLY A 722 6.24 18.22 18.98
CA GLY A 722 5.01 18.08 18.16
C GLY A 722 5.23 17.99 16.66
N ILE A 723 6.48 17.99 16.20
CA ILE A 723 6.90 17.61 14.86
C ILE A 723 6.97 16.09 14.66
N ASP A 724 7.41 15.33 15.66
CA ASP A 724 7.65 13.88 15.56
C ASP A 724 6.35 13.09 15.35
N ASP A 725 5.21 13.70 15.69
CA ASP A 725 3.88 13.12 15.48
C ASP A 725 3.40 13.24 14.02
N TRP A 726 4.08 14.01 13.18
CA TRP A 726 3.72 14.27 11.78
C TRP A 726 4.68 13.59 10.81
N ASN A 727 4.12 12.75 9.95
CA ASN A 727 4.88 12.06 8.92
C ASN A 727 4.62 12.68 7.55
N TYR A 728 5.69 13.04 6.87
CA TYR A 728 5.64 13.43 5.47
C TYR A 728 5.37 12.20 4.60
N VAL A 729 4.39 12.32 3.70
CA VAL A 729 4.04 11.30 2.72
C VAL A 729 4.13 11.92 1.33
N ASN A 730 5.21 11.59 0.61
CA ASN A 730 5.48 12.16 -0.71
C ASN A 730 4.31 11.95 -1.68
N GLY A 731 3.88 13.03 -2.34
CA GLY A 731 2.77 13.00 -3.31
C GLY A 731 1.38 12.82 -2.71
N MET A 732 1.22 12.87 -1.38
CA MET A 732 -0.10 12.81 -0.74
C MET A 732 -0.88 14.12 -0.91
N GLY A 733 -0.20 15.25 -0.76
CA GLY A 733 -0.73 16.59 -1.00
C GLY A 733 0.00 17.29 -2.14
N ASP A 734 -0.11 18.62 -2.18
CA ASP A 734 0.50 19.49 -3.17
C ASP A 734 1.85 20.09 -2.72
N LEU A 735 2.24 19.83 -1.46
CA LEU A 735 3.39 20.45 -0.79
C LEU A 735 4.49 19.42 -0.47
N ASP A 736 5.73 19.89 -0.44
CA ASP A 736 6.92 19.10 -0.16
C ASP A 736 7.19 18.92 1.34
N GLN A 737 8.33 18.31 1.67
CA GLN A 737 8.76 18.07 3.05
C GLN A 737 9.07 19.33 3.84
N CYS A 738 9.31 20.48 3.21
CA CYS A 738 9.42 21.75 3.92
C CYS A 738 8.07 22.48 4.03
N ASN A 739 6.99 21.82 3.59
CA ASN A 739 5.62 22.34 3.54
C ASN A 739 5.50 23.55 2.58
N GLY A 740 6.22 23.48 1.46
CA GLY A 740 6.16 24.45 0.36
C GLY A 740 6.14 23.77 -1.02
N ARG A 741 6.32 24.56 -2.07
CA ARG A 741 6.42 24.08 -3.46
C ARG A 741 7.02 25.14 -4.37
N PHE A 742 7.50 24.71 -5.54
CA PHE A 742 7.90 25.62 -6.63
C PHE A 742 6.73 25.82 -7.60
N ALA A 743 6.24 27.05 -7.76
CA ALA A 743 5.28 27.40 -8.81
C ALA A 743 5.25 28.91 -9.11
N ALA A 744 4.56 29.29 -10.19
CA ALA A 744 4.23 30.68 -10.44
C ALA A 744 3.24 31.20 -9.40
N THR A 745 3.40 32.46 -9.02
CA THR A 745 2.45 33.23 -8.19
C THR A 745 2.20 34.59 -8.84
N PRO A 746 1.18 35.37 -8.40
CA PRO A 746 0.96 36.71 -8.93
C PRO A 746 2.19 37.61 -8.87
N GLU A 747 2.97 37.51 -7.80
CA GLU A 747 4.17 38.29 -7.54
C GLU A 747 5.42 37.74 -8.24
N TYR A 748 5.46 36.43 -8.49
CA TYR A 748 6.56 35.71 -9.13
C TYR A 748 6.05 34.92 -10.34
N PRO A 749 5.71 35.61 -11.45
CA PRO A 749 5.15 34.95 -12.64
C PRO A 749 6.15 34.02 -13.35
N GLU A 750 7.45 34.19 -13.08
CA GLU A 750 8.51 33.29 -13.56
C GLU A 750 8.72 32.06 -12.68
N GLY A 751 7.93 31.90 -11.61
CA GLY A 751 8.09 30.85 -10.61
C GLY A 751 9.00 31.26 -9.45
N THR A 752 8.61 30.82 -8.26
CA THR A 752 9.47 30.83 -7.06
C THR A 752 9.14 29.59 -6.23
N TYR A 753 10.09 29.16 -5.41
CA TYR A 753 9.74 28.34 -4.26
C TYR A 753 8.99 29.22 -3.23
N TYR A 754 7.98 28.66 -2.57
CA TYR A 754 7.24 29.33 -1.49
C TYR A 754 6.66 28.33 -0.50
N TYR A 755 6.51 28.76 0.75
CA TYR A 755 5.86 27.99 1.81
C TYR A 755 4.35 28.24 1.85
N VAL A 756 3.61 27.28 2.38
CA VAL A 756 2.14 27.36 2.41
C VAL A 756 1.61 27.01 3.79
N SER A 757 0.90 27.95 4.42
CA SER A 757 0.02 27.62 5.55
C SER A 757 -1.30 27.10 5.01
N THR A 758 -1.63 25.85 5.33
CA THR A 758 -2.88 25.22 4.90
C THR A 758 -3.48 24.34 5.99
N PRO A 759 -4.78 24.51 6.31
CA PRO A 759 -5.48 23.62 7.21
C PRO A 759 -5.89 22.30 6.56
N ILE A 760 -5.64 22.13 5.27
CA ILE A 760 -6.16 21.03 4.47
C ILE A 760 -5.09 19.96 4.30
N SER A 761 -5.43 18.71 4.66
CA SER A 761 -4.57 17.55 4.43
C SER A 761 -4.83 16.92 3.06
N GLY A 762 -3.78 16.38 2.44
CA GLY A 762 -3.90 15.43 1.34
C GLY A 762 -4.37 14.05 1.80
N SER A 763 -4.26 13.73 3.10
CA SER A 763 -4.63 12.44 3.65
C SER A 763 -6.13 12.24 3.66
N SER A 764 -6.57 11.07 3.20
CA SER A 764 -7.96 10.61 3.33
C SER A 764 -8.26 9.93 4.66
N LYS A 765 -7.27 9.87 5.56
CA LYS A 765 -7.41 9.24 6.88
C LYS A 765 -8.26 10.09 7.82
N THR A 766 -8.75 9.44 8.87
CA THR A 766 -9.49 10.08 9.95
C THR A 766 -8.81 9.80 11.29
N VAL A 767 -8.94 10.74 12.22
CA VAL A 767 -8.44 10.63 13.59
C VAL A 767 -9.63 10.60 14.56
N VAL A 768 -9.52 9.86 15.66
CA VAL A 768 -10.50 9.94 16.76
C VAL A 768 -10.02 11.00 17.75
N ASN A 769 -10.65 12.15 17.83
CA ASN A 769 -10.21 13.24 18.71
C ASN A 769 -10.35 12.87 20.21
N THR A 770 -9.85 13.73 21.12
CA THR A 770 -9.90 13.50 22.57
C THR A 770 -11.32 13.46 23.15
N ASP A 771 -12.30 14.01 22.45
CA ASP A 771 -13.73 13.91 22.77
C ASP A 771 -14.37 12.57 22.31
N GLY A 772 -13.65 11.77 21.52
CA GLY A 772 -14.09 10.48 21.00
C GLY A 772 -14.80 10.54 19.65
N ASP A 773 -14.81 11.70 18.99
CA ASP A 773 -15.38 11.90 17.67
C ASP A 773 -14.39 11.54 16.56
N THR A 774 -14.88 10.96 15.47
CA THR A 774 -14.06 10.68 14.28
C THR A 774 -14.07 11.91 13.37
N VAL A 775 -12.90 12.52 13.17
CA VAL A 775 -12.70 13.77 12.41
C VAL A 775 -11.72 13.55 11.24
N PRO A 776 -11.87 14.29 10.13
CA PRO A 776 -10.92 14.22 9.00
C PRO A 776 -9.55 14.77 9.40
N MET A 777 -8.48 14.29 8.75
CA MET A 777 -7.11 14.76 8.95
C MET A 777 -6.97 16.26 8.61
N ILE A 778 -6.33 17.03 9.49
CA ILE A 778 -5.94 18.43 9.22
C ILE A 778 -4.60 18.48 8.48
N GLY A 779 -4.37 19.56 7.72
CA GLY A 779 -3.06 19.85 7.12
C GLY A 779 -1.99 20.10 8.18
N PHE A 780 -0.72 20.10 7.77
CA PHE A 780 0.40 20.32 8.68
C PHE A 780 0.19 21.62 9.48
N PRO A 781 0.17 21.55 10.82
CA PRO A 781 -0.29 22.65 11.65
C PRO A 781 0.75 23.76 11.86
N TYR A 782 1.69 23.93 10.94
CA TYR A 782 2.76 24.92 11.01
C TYR A 782 3.10 25.46 9.62
N PHE A 783 3.73 26.63 9.56
CA PHE A 783 4.05 27.28 8.29
C PHE A 783 5.11 26.54 7.47
N LEU A 784 6.17 26.07 8.12
CA LEU A 784 7.28 25.36 7.49
C LEU A 784 7.98 24.44 8.50
N LEU A 785 8.68 23.43 7.96
CA LEU A 785 9.48 22.49 8.76
C LEU A 785 10.99 22.66 8.59
N CYS A 786 11.39 23.02 7.39
CA CYS A 786 12.77 23.22 7.00
C CYS A 786 12.85 24.40 6.04
N TYR A 787 14.06 24.96 5.92
CA TYR A 787 14.34 26.01 4.96
C TYR A 787 14.85 25.40 3.65
N HIS A 788 14.08 25.59 2.59
CA HIS A 788 14.49 25.23 1.23
C HIS A 788 15.69 26.07 0.75
N GLY A 789 15.82 27.30 1.23
CA GLY A 789 16.96 28.16 0.95
C GLY A 789 17.98 28.25 2.10
N VAL A 790 19.09 28.94 1.84
CA VAL A 790 20.10 29.27 2.84
C VAL A 790 19.54 30.30 3.84
N ALA A 791 19.11 29.82 5.00
CA ALA A 791 18.49 30.65 6.04
C ALA A 791 19.48 31.51 6.84
N ASP A 792 19.09 32.77 7.11
CA ASP A 792 19.78 33.60 8.12
C ASP A 792 19.31 33.24 9.53
N MET A 793 20.00 32.25 10.11
CA MET A 793 19.77 31.77 11.48
C MET A 793 20.10 32.80 12.57
N SER A 794 20.65 33.98 12.22
CA SER A 794 20.81 35.05 13.20
C SER A 794 19.47 35.69 13.59
N ASN A 795 18.47 35.66 12.70
CA ASN A 795 17.10 36.08 13.00
C ASN A 795 16.39 35.10 13.95
N ALA A 796 16.70 33.80 13.87
CA ALA A 796 16.04 32.74 14.62
C ALA A 796 16.21 32.82 16.16
N ASN A 797 17.12 33.65 16.68
CA ASN A 797 17.55 33.58 18.08
C ASN A 797 17.28 34.83 18.94
N SER A 798 16.27 35.63 18.59
CA SER A 798 15.91 36.86 19.34
C SER A 798 14.97 36.65 20.55
N GLY A 799 14.44 35.45 20.79
CA GLY A 799 13.43 35.20 21.85
C GLY A 799 13.93 34.63 23.20
N GLY A 800 15.21 34.28 23.34
CA GLY A 800 15.73 33.56 24.51
C GLY A 800 16.57 34.42 25.46
N GLY A 801 15.95 35.00 26.49
CA GLY A 801 16.65 35.68 27.58
C GLY A 801 17.79 34.84 28.18
N GLY A 802 18.99 35.43 28.26
CA GLY A 802 20.24 34.75 28.58
C GLY A 802 20.33 34.06 29.95
N GLY A 803 21.02 32.92 29.95
CA GLY A 803 21.47 32.18 31.13
C GLY A 803 22.83 31.52 30.88
N GLY A 804 23.90 32.30 31.09
CA GLY A 804 25.30 31.99 30.78
C GLY A 804 25.84 30.58 31.08
N GLY A 805 26.71 30.11 30.17
CA GLY A 805 27.60 28.98 30.41
C GLY A 805 28.65 29.25 31.49
N GLY A 806 28.97 28.23 32.28
CA GLY A 806 30.10 28.25 33.21
C GLY A 806 30.12 27.14 34.28
N GLY A 807 30.63 25.96 33.92
CA GLY A 807 31.41 25.01 34.72
C GLY A 807 31.05 24.68 36.19
N GLY A 808 30.73 23.40 36.45
CA GLY A 808 30.99 22.71 37.72
C GLY A 808 29.87 21.77 38.20
N GLY A 809 30.08 20.45 38.12
CA GLY A 809 29.22 19.47 38.82
C GLY A 809 29.56 19.31 40.32
N PRO A 810 28.97 18.32 41.02
CA PRO A 810 27.69 18.31 41.78
C PRO A 810 27.97 18.26 43.33
N PRO A 811 27.03 18.16 44.33
CA PRO A 811 25.80 17.34 44.31
C PRO A 811 24.55 17.76 45.14
N GLY A 812 23.39 17.26 44.67
CA GLY A 812 22.31 16.74 45.50
C GLY A 812 21.25 17.72 46.02
N GLY A 813 19.97 17.37 45.83
CA GLY A 813 18.87 17.88 46.66
C GLY A 813 17.62 18.27 45.87
N GLN A 814 16.59 17.44 46.01
CA GLN A 814 15.21 17.65 45.57
C GLN A 814 14.64 19.02 45.95
N ALA A 815 13.80 19.60 45.07
CA ALA A 815 12.63 20.36 45.48
C ALA A 815 11.64 20.46 44.31
N MET A 816 10.55 19.68 44.38
CA MET A 816 9.30 19.98 43.70
C MET A 816 8.72 21.28 44.24
N VAL A 817 8.17 22.11 43.37
CA VAL A 817 7.24 23.18 43.77
C VAL A 817 5.96 22.99 42.97
N LEU A 818 4.97 22.39 43.63
CA LEU A 818 3.56 22.37 43.22
C LEU A 818 2.96 23.76 43.45
N TYR A 819 2.24 24.29 42.47
CA TYR A 819 1.31 25.40 42.68
C TYR A 819 -0.09 24.83 42.90
N GLU A 820 -0.54 24.90 44.15
CA GLU A 820 -1.90 24.64 44.61
C GLU A 820 -2.65 25.98 44.64
N HIS A 821 -3.80 26.10 43.96
CA HIS A 821 -5.01 26.80 44.44
C HIS A 821 -6.16 26.70 43.43
N MET A 822 -7.19 25.92 43.79
CA MET A 822 -8.59 26.33 43.62
C MET A 822 -9.45 25.69 44.73
N PRO A 823 -10.33 26.46 45.40
CA PRO A 823 -11.03 26.03 46.60
C PRO A 823 -12.33 25.27 46.31
N GLU A 824 -12.52 24.23 47.12
CA GLU A 824 -13.76 23.60 47.60
C GLU A 824 -15.11 23.94 46.94
N LEU A 825 -15.73 22.92 46.34
CA LEU A 825 -17.14 22.58 46.59
C LEU A 825 -17.23 21.13 47.11
N LEU A 826 -17.41 21.02 48.42
CA LEU A 826 -17.95 19.90 49.21
C LEU A 826 -19.33 19.49 48.65
N GLU A 827 -19.90 18.29 48.75
CA GLU A 827 -19.81 17.11 49.62
C GLU A 827 -20.70 16.04 48.91
N GLU A 828 -20.59 14.71 49.01
CA GLU A 828 -20.76 13.88 50.21
C GLU A 828 -20.38 12.40 49.92
N THR A 829 -19.31 11.93 50.57
CA THR A 829 -19.04 10.62 51.20
C THR A 829 -19.60 9.28 50.64
N ARG A 830 -18.70 8.30 50.48
CA ARG A 830 -18.42 7.26 51.52
C ARG A 830 -17.28 6.31 51.15
N ASP A 831 -16.29 6.27 52.04
CA ASP A 831 -15.20 5.31 52.15
C ASP A 831 -15.67 3.84 52.19
N LEU A 832 -14.82 2.93 51.69
CA LEU A 832 -14.21 1.86 52.48
C LEU A 832 -13.06 1.21 51.68
N ASN A 833 -11.82 1.55 52.06
CA ASN A 833 -10.59 0.93 51.62
C ASN A 833 -10.25 -0.23 52.57
N PHE A 834 -9.87 -1.42 52.07
CA PHE A 834 -8.97 -2.33 52.79
C PHE A 834 -8.23 -3.25 51.82
N ASP A 835 -6.93 -2.98 51.68
CA ASP A 835 -5.89 -3.78 51.06
C ASP A 835 -5.47 -4.93 51.99
N PHE A 836 -5.18 -6.10 51.41
CA PHE A 836 -4.31 -7.11 52.05
C PHE A 836 -3.58 -7.93 50.98
N LYS A 837 -2.38 -7.49 50.60
CA LYS A 837 -1.32 -8.40 50.15
C LYS A 837 -0.77 -9.22 51.32
N LYS A 838 -0.52 -10.50 51.03
CA LYS A 838 0.29 -11.52 51.74
C LYS A 838 -0.45 -12.47 52.69
N LEU A 839 -0.92 -13.59 52.13
CA LEU A 839 -0.82 -14.88 52.82
C LEU A 839 -0.68 -16.07 51.84
N LEU A 840 0.56 -16.55 51.76
CA LEU A 840 0.99 -17.95 51.60
C LEU A 840 0.92 -18.69 50.24
N TRP A 841 2.07 -19.32 49.98
CA TRP A 841 2.45 -20.22 48.90
C TRP A 841 1.84 -21.64 48.95
N ASN A 842 1.75 -22.23 47.76
CA ASN A 842 2.12 -23.60 47.31
C ASN A 842 1.16 -24.82 47.28
N SER A 843 1.15 -25.41 46.07
CA SER A 843 1.35 -26.83 45.68
C SER A 843 0.26 -27.91 45.86
N SER A 844 -0.32 -28.27 44.70
CA SER A 844 -0.41 -29.59 44.04
C SER A 844 -1.14 -30.83 44.62
N TYR A 845 -1.79 -31.52 43.67
CA TYR A 845 -2.39 -32.86 43.62
C TYR A 845 -3.82 -33.07 44.14
N LEU A 846 -4.75 -33.35 43.21
CA LEU A 846 -5.60 -34.55 43.29
C LEU A 846 -6.18 -34.93 41.92
N TRP A 847 -5.64 -35.99 41.33
CA TRP A 847 -6.32 -36.80 40.30
C TRP A 847 -6.91 -38.05 40.98
N LEU A 848 -8.14 -38.40 40.57
CA LEU A 848 -8.80 -39.72 40.59
C LEU A 848 -9.13 -40.40 41.93
N ALA A 849 -10.40 -40.30 42.33
CA ALA A 849 -11.28 -41.42 42.73
C ALA A 849 -12.66 -40.81 43.00
N ILE A 850 -13.69 -41.05 42.18
CA ILE A 850 -14.63 -42.17 42.29
C ILE A 850 -15.44 -42.12 40.98
N ILE A 851 -15.25 -43.04 40.04
CA ILE A 851 -15.99 -44.30 39.96
C ILE A 851 -17.49 -44.08 40.23
N GLY A 852 -18.13 -43.44 39.25
CA GLY A 852 -19.57 -43.60 39.01
C GLY A 852 -19.82 -45.02 38.49
N LEU A 853 -19.92 -45.97 39.42
CA LEU A 853 -20.38 -47.32 39.13
C LEU A 853 -21.87 -47.41 39.49
N VAL A 854 -22.60 -47.93 38.51
CA VAL A 854 -23.96 -48.50 38.57
C VAL A 854 -25.08 -47.48 38.34
N LEU A 855 -25.42 -47.22 37.07
CA LEU A 855 -26.40 -48.02 36.32
C LEU A 855 -27.69 -48.25 37.10
N PHE A 856 -28.67 -47.36 36.92
CA PHE A 856 -30.08 -47.74 37.02
C PHE A 856 -30.79 -47.37 35.70
N PHE A 857 -30.82 -48.37 34.81
CA PHE A 857 -31.81 -48.69 33.78
C PHE A 857 -31.75 -48.06 32.37
N HIS A 858 -31.18 -48.82 31.42
CA HIS A 858 -32.00 -49.43 30.35
C HIS A 858 -31.44 -50.74 29.74
N LYS A 859 -32.20 -51.83 29.99
CA LYS A 859 -32.59 -52.97 29.12
C LYS A 859 -31.56 -53.89 28.42
N ARG A 860 -31.68 -55.17 28.82
CA ARG A 860 -31.84 -56.43 28.04
C ARG A 860 -30.65 -56.83 27.15
N LYS A 861 -30.04 -58.01 27.34
CA LYS A 861 -30.61 -59.35 27.54
C LYS A 861 -29.60 -60.24 28.22
#